data_AF-A0A2U9CSX5-F1
#
_entry.id   AF-A0A2U9CSX5-F1
#
_cell.length_a   1.000
_cell.length_b   1.000
_cell.length_c   1.000
_cell.angle_alpha   90.00
_cell.angle_beta   90.00
_cell.angle_gamma   90.00
#
_symmetry.space_group_name_H-M   'P 1'
#
loop_
_entity.id
_entity.type
_entity.pdbx_description
1 polymer ?
#
loop_
_entity_poly.entity_id
_entity_poly.type
_entity_poly.pdbx_seq_one_letter_code
_entity_poly.pdbx_strand_id
1 'polypeptide(L)'
;MAAMAAGDEHAAAGVLRGLARHLNCLNEDKSTRKRALEQIKRETVDKGLSGGVLQEVFSALLKPLLKCLSDPIERCRETAIAVIAEFIRCVPKPEESLPYLMPCLAQRLGESEILEPAEELRLSAVEMLTLTVEVCGKHLAPYVNEMINILQRTIVDPFPDVKRESCKCTVKFAECVPEHFYMQAESLVKPLMQTVTHQHSRVRGSVIEATRVVIQHGTGKNVDDVLSHLAQRLFDDSPQVRKAVTAVVGDWLLHMRDRYSYFHKLIPLLLSSISDEIPEIRLLAADLWRQVGAQWEEENEDDIKDKMDFLLAPPPFYPPGVERPGLGCRELVVRNLGRLVPAIAHDVTDWLVPTRVRTSQLLSVLLLHAEDHSTQHLQPLLATLYRACTDTERDVVSNSLAAAKLLGTFVPPAVFLKLLLDHVTTPYSSSHPWIPLMVLAAVLGGCSRPLLKPHLEQIANTLTRHDVCQEYQQVIYLEQLLACVDVLLRQCESDCGSVSLQLLQVLVTVQSLSTETNLSEKALESVQCLCKVQGLDSVMELYRQHMVQLLAWLSASVNTWSSYSPQRLQLHIIVVQPGPVIGEFVSQLMPLLQICLQPDKDPEMRLSIFTMLAKLLLDAGNTLDSKGHFREESEKFLCDVLLPNLVWHAGRIAAAIRTSALSCLLALLHGGAITPGQLLCLEEKLRPQVLSALDEDSQMGRLFACRSVSTILKLIGNSLHPDALNKFYPELLKRLDDSSEEVRGVALQAIGHWLSNLTKDYDPELCAPHLQLLFQQLLLHLDDPDASVQDRVLEILKKGSLVHPALLKREVEAVRDKQRSPHYCDQLLQHISSLPAETTADCPE
;
A
#
# COMPACT_ATOMS: atom_id res chain seq x y z
N MET A 1 -26.59 -60.16 52.18
CA MET A 1 -26.72 -58.72 52.50
C MET A 1 -27.10 -58.49 53.97
N ALA A 2 -28.20 -59.04 54.51
CA ALA A 2 -28.60 -58.79 55.91
C ALA A 2 -27.57 -59.19 56.99
N ALA A 3 -26.87 -60.33 56.82
CA ALA A 3 -25.84 -60.75 57.78
C ALA A 3 -24.55 -59.91 57.73
N MET A 4 -24.22 -59.30 56.57
CA MET A 4 -23.09 -58.38 56.44
C MET A 4 -23.41 -57.01 57.02
N ALA A 5 -24.63 -56.49 56.78
CA ALA A 5 -25.09 -55.23 57.37
C ALA A 5 -25.09 -55.26 58.91
N ALA A 6 -25.57 -56.35 59.52
CA ALA A 6 -25.50 -56.53 60.97
C ALA A 6 -24.06 -56.64 61.52
N GLY A 7 -23.14 -57.18 60.71
CA GLY A 7 -21.70 -57.23 61.03
C GLY A 7 -21.03 -55.86 60.98
N ASP A 8 -21.38 -55.05 59.96
CA ASP A 8 -20.88 -53.68 59.82
C ASP A 8 -21.43 -52.76 60.93
N GLU A 9 -22.72 -52.87 61.30
CA GLU A 9 -23.30 -52.13 62.44
C GLU A 9 -22.59 -52.46 63.77
N HIS A 10 -22.28 -53.74 64.01
CA HIS A 10 -21.58 -54.14 65.23
C HIS A 10 -20.14 -53.62 65.27
N ALA A 11 -19.43 -53.67 64.14
CA ALA A 11 -18.08 -53.14 64.00
C ALA A 11 -18.06 -51.61 64.14
N ALA A 12 -19.02 -50.90 63.54
CA ALA A 12 -19.19 -49.46 63.67
C ALA A 12 -19.48 -49.05 65.12
N ALA A 13 -20.36 -49.77 65.84
CA ALA A 13 -20.61 -49.54 67.26
C ALA A 13 -19.36 -49.79 68.13
N GLY A 14 -18.46 -50.69 67.71
CA GLY A 14 -17.14 -50.87 68.32
C GLY A 14 -16.23 -49.66 68.13
N VAL A 15 -16.16 -49.14 66.91
CA VAL A 15 -15.38 -47.94 66.57
C VAL A 15 -15.93 -46.70 67.30
N LEU A 16 -17.26 -46.48 67.27
CA LEU A 16 -17.91 -45.35 67.94
C LEU A 16 -17.71 -45.37 69.47
N ARG A 17 -17.70 -46.55 70.09
CA ARG A 17 -17.35 -46.66 71.53
C ARG A 17 -15.91 -46.22 71.81
N GLY A 18 -14.97 -46.53 70.92
CA GLY A 18 -13.59 -46.04 71.01
C GLY A 18 -13.48 -44.53 70.84
N LEU A 19 -14.28 -43.97 69.93
CA LEU A 19 -14.33 -42.54 69.63
C LEU A 19 -15.08 -41.69 70.66
N ALA A 20 -15.90 -42.28 71.52
CA ALA A 20 -16.77 -41.56 72.47
C ALA A 20 -16.00 -40.56 73.35
N ARG A 21 -14.79 -40.92 73.79
CA ARG A 21 -13.92 -40.01 74.56
C ARG A 21 -13.47 -38.81 73.72
N HIS A 22 -13.03 -39.06 72.48
CA HIS A 22 -12.56 -38.00 71.58
C HIS A 22 -13.70 -37.08 71.16
N LEU A 23 -14.91 -37.62 70.96
CA LEU A 23 -16.12 -36.85 70.68
C LEU A 23 -16.47 -35.87 71.81
N ASN A 24 -16.34 -36.29 73.07
CA ASN A 24 -16.55 -35.40 74.21
C ASN A 24 -15.48 -34.30 74.25
N CYS A 25 -14.22 -34.65 73.95
CA CYS A 25 -13.10 -33.72 73.88
C CYS A 25 -13.26 -32.64 72.78
N LEU A 26 -14.18 -32.79 71.81
CA LEU A 26 -14.49 -31.75 70.82
C LEU A 26 -15.19 -30.52 71.41
N ASN A 27 -15.68 -30.58 72.66
CA ASN A 27 -16.26 -29.42 73.36
C ASN A 27 -15.32 -28.83 74.43
N GLU A 28 -14.09 -29.34 74.55
CA GLU A 28 -13.12 -28.91 75.58
C GLU A 28 -12.18 -27.79 75.06
N ASP A 29 -11.03 -27.57 75.71
CA ASP A 29 -10.07 -26.51 75.37
C ASP A 29 -9.41 -26.71 73.98
N LYS A 30 -8.82 -25.63 73.44
CA LYS A 30 -8.18 -25.58 72.12
C LYS A 30 -7.25 -26.77 71.84
N SER A 31 -6.39 -27.13 72.80
CA SER A 31 -5.35 -28.15 72.58
C SER A 31 -5.93 -29.55 72.52
N THR A 32 -7.04 -29.74 73.23
CA THR A 32 -7.73 -31.01 73.39
C THR A 32 -8.65 -31.28 72.19
N ARG A 33 -9.35 -30.25 71.69
CA ARG A 33 -10.14 -30.36 70.45
C ARG A 33 -9.29 -30.75 69.23
N LYS A 34 -8.13 -30.10 69.06
CA LYS A 34 -7.20 -30.42 67.96
C LYS A 34 -6.75 -31.88 68.01
N ARG A 35 -6.28 -32.33 69.18
CA ARG A 35 -5.84 -33.73 69.38
C ARG A 35 -6.98 -34.71 69.16
N ALA A 36 -8.19 -34.38 69.59
CA ALA A 36 -9.38 -35.20 69.38
C ALA A 36 -9.70 -35.36 67.88
N LEU A 37 -9.67 -34.29 67.08
CA LEU A 37 -9.89 -34.36 65.63
C LEU A 37 -8.83 -35.21 64.92
N GLU A 38 -7.55 -35.04 65.26
CA GLU A 38 -6.46 -35.86 64.71
C GLU A 38 -6.61 -37.34 65.07
N GLN A 39 -7.11 -37.64 66.27
CA GLN A 39 -7.33 -39.01 66.71
C GLN A 39 -8.58 -39.63 66.08
N ILE A 40 -9.66 -38.85 65.91
CA ILE A 40 -10.85 -39.25 65.16
C ILE A 40 -10.43 -39.62 63.74
N LYS A 41 -9.64 -38.79 63.06
CA LYS A 41 -9.10 -39.09 61.72
C LYS A 41 -8.34 -40.43 61.70
N ARG A 42 -7.39 -40.60 62.63
CA ARG A 42 -6.56 -41.82 62.75
C ARG A 42 -7.36 -43.08 63.02
N GLU A 43 -8.40 -42.99 63.85
CA GLU A 43 -9.20 -44.15 64.24
C GLU A 43 -10.31 -44.51 63.24
N THR A 44 -10.53 -43.66 62.23
CA THR A 44 -11.60 -43.83 61.23
C THR A 44 -11.03 -43.99 59.83
N VAL A 45 -10.91 -42.90 59.07
CA VAL A 45 -10.54 -42.87 57.66
C VAL A 45 -9.12 -43.38 57.42
N ASP A 46 -8.17 -43.12 58.33
CA ASP A 46 -6.78 -43.62 58.17
C ASP A 46 -6.63 -45.10 58.57
N LYS A 47 -7.63 -45.69 59.24
CA LYS A 47 -7.56 -47.06 59.78
C LYS A 47 -7.90 -48.15 58.75
N GLY A 48 -8.33 -47.77 57.55
CA GLY A 48 -8.69 -48.70 56.48
C GLY A 48 -9.94 -49.54 56.77
N LEU A 49 -10.96 -48.95 57.40
CA LEU A 49 -12.23 -49.61 57.71
C LEU A 49 -13.02 -49.91 56.42
N SER A 50 -13.95 -50.89 56.48
CA SER A 50 -14.85 -51.17 55.35
C SER A 50 -15.81 -49.99 55.10
N GLY A 51 -16.23 -49.80 53.85
CA GLY A 51 -17.15 -48.71 53.47
C GLY A 51 -18.46 -48.73 54.26
N GLY A 52 -19.03 -49.91 54.52
CA GLY A 52 -20.25 -50.06 55.34
C GLY A 52 -20.05 -49.60 56.78
N VAL A 53 -18.92 -49.93 57.40
CA VAL A 53 -18.57 -49.44 58.75
C VAL A 53 -18.35 -47.92 58.75
N LEU A 54 -17.67 -47.39 57.72
CA LEU A 54 -17.46 -45.95 57.58
C LEU A 54 -18.77 -45.18 57.41
N GLN A 55 -19.78 -45.74 56.73
CA GLN A 55 -21.11 -45.11 56.60
C GLN A 55 -21.74 -44.86 57.98
N GLU A 56 -21.85 -45.91 58.79
CA GLU A 56 -22.46 -45.83 60.12
C GLU A 56 -21.67 -44.90 61.06
N VAL A 57 -20.34 -44.96 60.98
CA VAL A 57 -19.46 -44.05 61.73
C VAL A 57 -19.66 -42.61 61.28
N PHE A 58 -19.70 -42.34 59.97
CA PHE A 58 -19.87 -41.00 59.43
C PHE A 58 -21.22 -40.39 59.82
N SER A 59 -22.31 -41.17 59.76
CA SER A 59 -23.65 -40.75 60.18
C SER A 59 -23.68 -40.24 61.62
N ALA A 60 -22.92 -40.86 62.53
CA ALA A 60 -22.80 -40.43 63.92
C ALA A 60 -21.84 -39.23 64.10
N LEU A 61 -20.77 -39.16 63.31
CA LEU A 61 -19.74 -38.12 63.42
C LEU A 61 -20.05 -36.82 62.67
N LEU A 62 -20.95 -36.84 61.69
CA LEU A 62 -21.20 -35.72 60.78
C LEU A 62 -21.56 -34.44 61.53
N LYS A 63 -22.55 -34.45 62.43
CA LYS A 63 -22.96 -33.25 63.17
C LYS A 63 -21.86 -32.69 64.08
N PRO A 64 -21.15 -33.52 64.89
CA PRO A 64 -19.97 -33.07 65.62
C PRO A 64 -18.90 -32.42 64.73
N LEU A 65 -18.57 -33.03 63.58
CA LEU A 65 -17.56 -32.52 62.67
C LEU A 65 -18.00 -31.20 62.00
N LEU A 66 -19.26 -31.09 61.59
CA LEU A 66 -19.82 -29.84 61.03
C LEU A 66 -19.75 -28.69 62.05
N LYS A 67 -19.99 -28.96 63.34
CA LYS A 67 -19.83 -27.94 64.40
C LYS A 67 -18.38 -27.44 64.48
N CYS A 68 -17.39 -28.31 64.25
CA CYS A 68 -15.98 -27.94 64.23
C CYS A 68 -15.59 -27.06 63.03
N LEU A 69 -16.42 -26.97 61.98
CA LEU A 69 -16.20 -26.00 60.90
C LEU A 69 -16.32 -24.56 61.40
N SER A 70 -17.01 -24.30 62.51
CA SER A 70 -17.10 -22.97 63.13
C SER A 70 -16.18 -22.80 64.34
N ASP A 71 -15.17 -23.67 64.50
CA ASP A 71 -14.20 -23.56 65.59
C ASP A 71 -13.38 -22.27 65.45
N PRO A 72 -13.10 -21.53 66.53
CA PRO A 72 -12.21 -20.35 66.47
C PRO A 72 -10.79 -20.70 65.99
N ILE A 73 -10.36 -21.96 66.10
CA ILE A 73 -9.03 -22.42 65.73
C ILE A 73 -9.01 -22.96 64.31
N GLU A 74 -8.24 -22.28 63.45
CA GLU A 74 -8.06 -22.61 62.04
C GLU A 74 -7.68 -24.08 61.81
N ARG A 75 -6.68 -24.61 62.53
CA ARG A 75 -6.24 -26.01 62.42
C ARG A 75 -7.35 -27.02 62.76
N CYS A 76 -8.28 -26.68 63.64
CA CYS A 76 -9.43 -27.54 63.94
C CYS A 76 -10.41 -27.54 62.75
N ARG A 77 -10.68 -26.37 62.16
CA ARG A 77 -11.52 -26.26 60.94
C ARG A 77 -10.90 -27.03 59.78
N GLU A 78 -9.60 -26.85 59.54
CA GLU A 78 -8.82 -27.57 58.51
C GLU A 78 -8.97 -29.08 58.65
N THR A 79 -8.73 -29.60 59.86
CA THR A 79 -8.80 -31.04 60.13
C THR A 79 -10.23 -31.55 59.99
N ALA A 80 -11.24 -30.77 60.40
CA ALA A 80 -12.64 -31.14 60.22
C ALA A 80 -13.04 -31.22 58.74
N ILE A 81 -12.66 -30.24 57.90
CA ILE A 81 -12.90 -30.28 56.44
C ILE A 81 -12.23 -31.52 55.85
N ALA A 82 -10.96 -31.78 56.18
CA ALA A 82 -10.22 -32.92 55.66
C ALA A 82 -10.86 -34.26 56.05
N VAL A 83 -11.32 -34.40 57.30
CA VAL A 83 -11.99 -35.63 57.77
C VAL A 83 -13.33 -35.82 57.06
N ILE A 84 -14.15 -34.77 56.94
CA ILE A 84 -15.45 -34.84 56.24
C ILE A 84 -15.23 -35.22 54.78
N ALA A 85 -14.28 -34.57 54.08
CA ALA A 85 -13.97 -34.87 52.69
C ALA A 85 -13.52 -36.34 52.49
N GLU A 86 -12.70 -36.87 53.41
CA GLU A 86 -12.25 -38.26 53.33
C GLU A 86 -13.39 -39.25 53.58
N PHE A 87 -14.31 -38.95 54.51
CA PHE A 87 -15.53 -39.74 54.67
C PHE A 87 -16.36 -39.74 53.39
N ILE A 88 -16.65 -38.56 52.82
CA ILE A 88 -17.42 -38.43 51.58
C ILE A 88 -16.81 -39.26 50.44
N ARG A 89 -15.48 -39.36 50.38
CA ARG A 89 -14.78 -40.17 49.37
C ARG A 89 -14.94 -41.68 49.58
N CYS A 90 -14.99 -42.13 50.83
CA CYS A 90 -14.86 -43.56 51.18
C CYS A 90 -16.19 -44.25 51.45
N VAL A 91 -17.24 -43.51 51.80
CA VAL A 91 -18.54 -44.10 52.18
C VAL A 91 -19.36 -44.52 50.94
N PRO A 92 -20.15 -45.61 51.03
CA PRO A 92 -20.95 -46.12 49.92
C PRO A 92 -22.17 -45.26 49.59
N LYS A 93 -22.68 -44.46 50.54
CA LYS A 93 -23.84 -43.58 50.37
C LYS A 93 -23.56 -42.16 50.89
N PRO A 94 -22.67 -41.40 50.21
CA PRO A 94 -22.32 -40.05 50.63
C PRO A 94 -23.52 -39.08 50.62
N GLU A 95 -24.56 -39.38 49.85
CA GLU A 95 -25.78 -38.58 49.74
C GLU A 95 -26.56 -38.46 51.06
N GLU A 96 -26.41 -39.41 51.99
CA GLU A 96 -27.05 -39.36 53.32
C GLU A 96 -26.53 -38.18 54.18
N SER A 97 -25.37 -37.61 53.83
CA SER A 97 -24.80 -36.46 54.54
C SER A 97 -25.38 -35.11 54.11
N LEU A 98 -25.97 -35.02 52.91
CA LEU A 98 -26.40 -33.76 52.28
C LEU A 98 -27.38 -32.93 53.14
N PRO A 99 -28.37 -33.51 53.85
CA PRO A 99 -29.32 -32.73 54.64
C PRO A 99 -28.69 -31.89 55.76
N TYR A 100 -27.49 -32.28 56.22
CA TYR A 100 -26.75 -31.54 57.25
C TYR A 100 -25.57 -30.78 56.67
N LEU A 101 -24.88 -31.35 55.67
CA LEU A 101 -23.71 -30.76 55.04
C LEU A 101 -24.06 -29.49 54.27
N MET A 102 -25.08 -29.55 53.40
CA MET A 102 -25.40 -28.45 52.49
C MET A 102 -25.84 -27.16 53.20
N PRO A 103 -26.75 -27.20 54.20
CA PRO A 103 -27.09 -26.00 54.95
C PRO A 103 -25.90 -25.41 55.71
N CYS A 104 -25.00 -26.25 56.24
CA CYS A 104 -23.82 -25.80 56.97
C CYS A 104 -22.81 -25.09 56.05
N LEU A 105 -22.58 -25.62 54.85
CA LEU A 105 -21.73 -24.98 53.84
C LEU A 105 -22.37 -23.69 53.30
N ALA A 106 -23.68 -23.69 53.08
CA ALA A 106 -24.40 -22.51 52.62
C ALA A 106 -24.36 -21.37 53.64
N GLN A 107 -24.53 -21.67 54.92
CA GLN A 107 -24.36 -20.68 55.99
C GLN A 107 -22.94 -20.11 56.01
N ARG A 108 -21.93 -20.97 55.82
CA ARG A 108 -20.52 -20.57 55.96
C ARG A 108 -19.98 -19.82 54.75
N LEU A 109 -20.40 -20.18 53.54
CA LEU A 109 -19.85 -19.67 52.27
C LEU A 109 -20.87 -18.94 51.38
N GLY A 110 -22.17 -19.17 51.55
CA GLY A 110 -23.22 -18.70 50.66
C GLY A 110 -24.07 -17.53 51.18
N GLU A 111 -23.87 -17.08 52.42
CA GLU A 111 -24.53 -15.87 52.96
C GLU A 111 -23.95 -14.57 52.34
N SER A 112 -24.49 -13.41 52.75
CA SER A 112 -24.04 -12.11 52.22
C SER A 112 -22.55 -11.87 52.44
N GLU A 113 -22.01 -12.33 53.57
CA GLU A 113 -20.60 -12.29 53.92
C GLU A 113 -20.07 -13.72 54.12
N ILE A 114 -18.89 -14.02 53.57
CA ILE A 114 -18.26 -15.32 53.77
C ILE A 114 -17.69 -15.38 55.20
N LEU A 115 -18.17 -16.35 56.00
CA LEU A 115 -17.80 -16.49 57.41
C LEU A 115 -16.44 -17.16 57.62
N GLU A 116 -15.88 -17.84 56.62
CA GLU A 116 -14.53 -18.42 56.70
C GLU A 116 -13.47 -17.37 56.31
N PRO A 117 -12.67 -16.86 57.26
CA PRO A 117 -11.68 -15.84 56.97
C PRO A 117 -10.46 -16.36 56.21
N ALA A 118 -10.04 -17.61 56.42
CA ALA A 118 -8.82 -18.16 55.84
C ALA A 118 -9.04 -18.65 54.41
N GLU A 119 -8.28 -18.10 53.47
CA GLU A 119 -8.42 -18.40 52.04
C GLU A 119 -8.13 -19.87 51.69
N GLU A 120 -7.16 -20.50 52.34
CA GLU A 120 -6.85 -21.93 52.17
C GLU A 120 -7.98 -22.84 52.68
N LEU A 121 -8.69 -22.42 53.73
CA LEU A 121 -9.86 -23.14 54.23
C LEU A 121 -11.08 -22.94 53.34
N ARG A 122 -11.25 -21.74 52.76
CA ARG A 122 -12.27 -21.53 51.72
C ARG A 122 -12.01 -22.43 50.53
N LEU A 123 -10.76 -22.53 50.07
CA LEU A 123 -10.39 -23.45 48.99
C LEU A 123 -10.71 -24.90 49.38
N SER A 124 -10.24 -25.36 50.53
CA SER A 124 -10.47 -26.73 51.02
C SER A 124 -11.98 -27.06 51.12
N ALA A 125 -12.81 -26.09 51.53
CA ALA A 125 -14.26 -26.27 51.61
C ALA A 125 -14.92 -26.35 50.22
N VAL A 126 -14.44 -25.58 49.24
CA VAL A 126 -14.94 -25.65 47.85
C VAL A 126 -14.43 -26.91 47.13
N GLU A 127 -13.23 -27.40 47.44
CA GLU A 127 -12.73 -28.69 46.96
C GLU A 127 -13.59 -29.84 47.53
N MET A 128 -13.94 -29.78 48.81
CA MET A 128 -14.88 -30.72 49.43
C MET A 128 -16.27 -30.63 48.78
N LEU A 129 -16.75 -29.42 48.47
CA LEU A 129 -18.00 -29.21 47.74
C LEU A 129 -17.95 -29.86 46.36
N THR A 130 -16.86 -29.66 45.63
CA THR A 130 -16.63 -30.25 44.29
C THR A 130 -16.60 -31.77 44.36
N LEU A 131 -15.90 -32.35 45.35
CA LEU A 131 -15.93 -33.79 45.62
C LEU A 131 -17.36 -34.28 45.89
N THR A 132 -18.13 -33.52 46.70
CA THR A 132 -19.53 -33.85 47.01
C THR A 132 -20.37 -33.89 45.73
N VAL A 133 -20.16 -32.95 44.81
CA VAL A 133 -20.81 -32.96 43.49
C VAL A 133 -20.45 -34.21 42.69
N GLU A 134 -19.17 -34.57 42.65
CA GLU A 134 -18.68 -35.74 41.90
C GLU A 134 -19.26 -37.07 42.41
N VAL A 135 -19.41 -37.23 43.73
CA VAL A 135 -19.85 -38.51 44.32
C VAL A 135 -21.37 -38.59 44.53
N CYS A 136 -22.05 -37.48 44.79
CA CYS A 136 -23.50 -37.46 45.04
C CYS A 136 -24.33 -37.21 43.78
N GLY A 137 -23.76 -36.57 42.75
CA GLY A 137 -24.41 -36.32 41.46
C GLY A 137 -25.84 -35.76 41.58
N LYS A 138 -26.81 -36.48 41.01
CA LYS A 138 -28.23 -36.07 40.95
C LYS A 138 -28.89 -35.88 42.32
N HIS A 139 -28.35 -36.48 43.39
CA HIS A 139 -28.89 -36.31 44.75
C HIS A 139 -28.76 -34.88 45.29
N LEU A 140 -27.98 -34.02 44.63
CA LEU A 140 -27.86 -32.61 44.98
C LEU A 140 -28.99 -31.73 44.43
N ALA A 141 -29.89 -32.26 43.61
CA ALA A 141 -31.01 -31.50 43.04
C ALA A 141 -31.87 -30.73 44.08
N PRO A 142 -32.16 -31.27 45.28
CA PRO A 142 -32.90 -30.53 46.31
C PRO A 142 -32.15 -29.32 46.89
N TYR A 143 -30.83 -29.25 46.72
CA TYR A 143 -29.95 -28.25 47.34
C TYR A 143 -29.42 -27.22 46.34
N VAL A 144 -30.11 -27.02 45.21
CA VAL A 144 -29.66 -26.11 44.15
C VAL A 144 -29.56 -24.67 44.65
N ASN A 145 -30.48 -24.21 45.50
CA ASN A 145 -30.41 -22.86 46.08
C ASN A 145 -29.11 -22.66 46.88
N GLU A 146 -28.79 -23.61 47.76
CA GLU A 146 -27.60 -23.61 48.59
C GLU A 146 -26.33 -23.64 47.74
N MET A 147 -26.28 -24.53 46.75
CA MET A 147 -25.16 -24.64 45.81
C MET A 147 -24.93 -23.32 45.06
N ILE A 148 -25.99 -22.75 44.48
CA ILE A 148 -25.90 -21.51 43.70
C ILE A 148 -25.47 -20.34 44.59
N ASN A 149 -26.02 -20.21 45.80
CA ASN A 149 -25.64 -19.16 46.74
C ASN A 149 -24.15 -19.23 47.10
N ILE A 150 -23.62 -20.44 47.37
CA ILE A 150 -22.20 -20.64 47.63
C ILE A 150 -21.38 -20.20 46.40
N LEU A 151 -21.71 -20.72 45.21
CA LEU A 151 -20.97 -20.44 43.98
C LEU A 151 -20.98 -18.96 43.59
N GLN A 152 -22.10 -18.25 43.79
CA GLN A 152 -22.18 -16.81 43.56
C GLN A 152 -21.14 -16.02 44.35
N ARG A 153 -20.83 -16.46 45.58
CA ARG A 153 -19.85 -15.80 46.46
C ARG A 153 -18.43 -16.25 46.15
N THR A 154 -18.23 -17.55 45.94
CA THR A 154 -16.88 -18.11 45.79
C THR A 154 -16.28 -17.91 44.38
N ILE A 155 -17.10 -17.71 43.33
CA ILE A 155 -16.60 -17.30 41.99
C ILE A 155 -15.93 -15.93 42.04
N VAL A 156 -16.45 -15.01 42.86
CA VAL A 156 -15.89 -13.65 43.02
C VAL A 156 -14.92 -13.54 44.21
N ASP A 157 -14.53 -14.66 44.83
CA ASP A 157 -13.61 -14.70 45.97
C ASP A 157 -12.28 -13.98 45.68
N PRO A 158 -11.69 -13.24 46.62
CA PRO A 158 -10.39 -12.60 46.40
C PRO A 158 -9.25 -13.58 46.10
N PHE A 159 -9.34 -14.83 46.57
CA PHE A 159 -8.29 -15.83 46.38
C PHE A 159 -8.42 -16.57 45.04
N PRO A 160 -7.40 -16.51 44.15
CA PRO A 160 -7.50 -17.05 42.79
C PRO A 160 -7.85 -18.53 42.69
N ASP A 161 -7.34 -19.37 43.59
CA ASP A 161 -7.59 -20.81 43.52
C ASP A 161 -9.02 -21.18 43.96
N VAL A 162 -9.64 -20.42 44.87
CA VAL A 162 -11.07 -20.56 45.19
C VAL A 162 -11.91 -20.25 43.96
N LYS A 163 -11.59 -19.19 43.20
CA LYS A 163 -12.30 -18.85 41.96
C LYS A 163 -12.25 -20.01 40.96
N ARG A 164 -11.06 -20.61 40.78
CA ARG A 164 -10.83 -21.72 39.83
C ARG A 164 -11.59 -22.97 40.24
N GLU A 165 -11.50 -23.37 41.50
CA GLU A 165 -12.21 -24.54 42.00
C GLU A 165 -13.74 -24.31 41.98
N SER A 166 -14.20 -23.08 42.24
CA SER A 166 -15.63 -22.73 42.13
C SER A 166 -16.14 -22.84 40.68
N CYS A 167 -15.33 -22.41 39.70
CA CYS A 167 -15.66 -22.58 38.29
C CYS A 167 -15.75 -24.07 37.93
N LYS A 168 -14.79 -24.89 38.37
CA LYS A 168 -14.80 -26.35 38.17
C LYS A 168 -16.01 -27.00 38.85
N CYS A 169 -16.34 -26.60 40.07
CA CYS A 169 -17.52 -27.05 40.80
C CYS A 169 -18.81 -26.71 40.04
N THR A 170 -18.89 -25.49 39.48
CA THR A 170 -20.03 -25.03 38.67
C THR A 170 -20.25 -25.93 37.46
N VAL A 171 -19.16 -26.26 36.74
CA VAL A 171 -19.20 -27.18 35.59
C VAL A 171 -19.77 -28.54 35.96
N LYS A 172 -19.17 -29.18 36.96
CA LYS A 172 -19.61 -30.51 37.39
C LYS A 172 -21.05 -30.51 37.88
N PHE A 173 -21.45 -29.45 38.59
CA PHE A 173 -22.79 -29.34 39.15
C PHE A 173 -23.85 -29.17 38.06
N ALA A 174 -23.60 -28.30 37.08
CA ALA A 174 -24.48 -28.10 35.94
C ALA A 174 -24.72 -29.39 35.15
N GLU A 175 -23.66 -30.18 34.92
CA GLU A 175 -23.72 -31.48 34.22
C GLU A 175 -24.48 -32.55 35.02
N CYS A 176 -24.39 -32.51 36.37
CA CYS A 176 -25.05 -33.48 37.24
C CYS A 176 -26.57 -33.27 37.35
N VAL A 177 -27.02 -32.01 37.39
CA VAL A 177 -28.44 -31.65 37.64
C VAL A 177 -29.00 -30.62 36.64
N PRO A 178 -28.90 -30.86 35.31
CA PRO A 178 -29.19 -29.85 34.29
C PRO A 178 -30.62 -29.29 34.37
N GLU A 179 -31.61 -30.15 34.65
CA GLU A 179 -33.03 -29.76 34.73
C GLU A 179 -33.33 -28.76 35.86
N HIS A 180 -32.63 -28.88 36.98
CA HIS A 180 -32.82 -28.00 38.14
C HIS A 180 -31.89 -26.79 38.08
N PHE A 181 -30.66 -26.99 37.58
CA PHE A 181 -29.68 -25.94 37.38
C PHE A 181 -30.21 -24.83 36.46
N TYR A 182 -30.94 -25.20 35.40
CA TYR A 182 -31.61 -24.28 34.48
C TYR A 182 -32.41 -23.18 35.17
N MET A 183 -33.06 -23.47 36.31
CA MET A 183 -33.90 -22.51 37.02
C MET A 183 -33.11 -21.37 37.66
N GLN A 184 -31.80 -21.52 37.86
CA GLN A 184 -30.95 -20.55 38.57
C GLN A 184 -29.63 -20.22 37.87
N ALA A 185 -29.32 -20.86 36.73
CA ALA A 185 -28.07 -20.65 35.99
C ALA A 185 -27.75 -19.16 35.72
N GLU A 186 -28.76 -18.37 35.35
CA GLU A 186 -28.63 -16.93 35.05
C GLU A 186 -27.99 -16.14 36.20
N SER A 187 -28.24 -16.55 37.45
CA SER A 187 -27.73 -15.89 38.64
C SER A 187 -26.19 -15.96 38.78
N LEU A 188 -25.54 -16.87 38.05
CA LEU A 188 -24.08 -17.03 38.02
C LEU A 188 -23.40 -16.21 36.91
N VAL A 189 -24.15 -15.69 35.94
CA VAL A 189 -23.59 -14.92 34.82
C VAL A 189 -22.84 -13.69 35.31
N LYS A 190 -23.45 -12.89 36.19
CA LYS A 190 -22.82 -11.68 36.72
C LYS A 190 -21.52 -11.97 37.50
N PRO A 191 -21.48 -12.89 38.47
CA PRO A 191 -20.23 -13.31 39.13
C PRO A 191 -19.13 -13.74 38.15
N LEU A 192 -19.48 -14.52 37.12
CA LEU A 192 -18.53 -14.95 36.10
C LEU A 192 -17.99 -13.77 35.29
N MET A 193 -18.85 -12.88 34.81
CA MET A 193 -18.43 -11.71 34.02
C MET A 193 -17.59 -10.71 34.83
N GLN A 194 -17.79 -10.63 36.15
CA GLN A 194 -16.89 -9.87 37.03
C GLN A 194 -15.48 -10.50 37.12
N THR A 195 -15.38 -11.81 36.95
CA THR A 195 -14.14 -12.57 37.16
C THR A 195 -13.37 -12.84 35.85
N VAL A 196 -14.03 -12.72 34.69
CA VAL A 196 -13.41 -12.98 33.37
C VAL A 196 -12.27 -12.02 33.03
N THR A 197 -12.20 -10.86 33.68
CA THR A 197 -11.16 -9.84 33.51
C THR A 197 -9.99 -9.98 34.49
N HIS A 198 -9.96 -11.05 35.30
CA HIS A 198 -8.94 -11.27 36.31
C HIS A 198 -7.51 -11.28 35.75
N GLN A 199 -6.53 -10.84 36.56
CA GLN A 199 -5.12 -10.73 36.15
C GLN A 199 -4.49 -12.07 35.71
N HIS A 200 -4.85 -13.18 36.36
CA HIS A 200 -4.28 -14.50 36.07
C HIS A 200 -5.06 -15.23 34.97
N SER A 201 -4.37 -15.60 33.89
CA SER A 201 -4.94 -16.29 32.73
C SER A 201 -5.63 -17.62 33.08
N ARG A 202 -5.10 -18.38 34.04
CA ARG A 202 -5.72 -19.64 34.51
C ARG A 202 -7.11 -19.43 35.13
N VAL A 203 -7.31 -18.31 35.83
CA VAL A 203 -8.62 -17.93 36.38
C VAL A 203 -9.56 -17.58 35.23
N ARG A 204 -9.12 -16.72 34.29
CA ARG A 204 -9.91 -16.34 33.11
C ARG A 204 -10.35 -17.56 32.31
N GLY A 205 -9.44 -18.50 32.05
CA GLY A 205 -9.75 -19.76 31.37
C GLY A 205 -10.80 -20.60 32.11
N SER A 206 -10.70 -20.71 33.44
CA SER A 206 -11.68 -21.44 34.26
C SER A 206 -13.07 -20.77 34.23
N VAL A 207 -13.10 -19.43 34.25
CA VAL A 207 -14.34 -18.66 34.14
C VAL A 207 -15.00 -18.84 32.76
N ILE A 208 -14.21 -18.81 31.68
CA ILE A 208 -14.71 -19.04 30.32
C ILE A 208 -15.32 -20.44 30.21
N GLU A 209 -14.66 -21.46 30.76
CA GLU A 209 -15.18 -22.83 30.80
C GLU A 209 -16.47 -22.95 31.63
N ALA A 210 -16.53 -22.32 32.81
CA ALA A 210 -17.76 -22.29 33.60
C ALA A 210 -18.89 -21.50 32.92
N THR A 211 -18.55 -20.50 32.11
CA THR A 211 -19.52 -19.73 31.33
C THR A 211 -20.16 -20.60 30.24
N ARG A 212 -19.39 -21.50 29.60
CA ARG A 212 -19.86 -22.47 28.59
C ARG A 212 -21.12 -23.20 29.07
N VAL A 213 -20.98 -23.89 30.20
CA VAL A 213 -22.01 -24.72 30.82
C VAL A 213 -23.15 -23.90 31.41
N VAL A 214 -22.89 -22.73 31.99
CA VAL A 214 -23.92 -21.85 32.56
C VAL A 214 -24.89 -21.39 31.47
N ILE A 215 -24.36 -21.04 30.30
CA ILE A 215 -25.20 -20.66 29.15
C ILE A 215 -25.85 -21.89 28.50
N GLN A 216 -25.11 -22.98 28.32
CA GLN A 216 -25.60 -24.20 27.66
C GLN A 216 -26.75 -24.87 28.43
N HIS A 217 -26.68 -24.88 29.76
CA HIS A 217 -27.72 -25.43 30.65
C HIS A 217 -28.66 -24.37 31.22
N GLY A 218 -28.53 -23.10 30.83
CA GLY A 218 -29.41 -22.01 31.23
C GLY A 218 -30.54 -21.76 30.22
N THR A 219 -31.20 -20.60 30.36
CA THR A 219 -32.30 -20.17 29.46
C THR A 219 -31.83 -19.75 28.07
N GLY A 220 -30.52 -19.61 27.85
CA GLY A 220 -29.91 -19.05 26.64
C GLY A 220 -30.08 -17.53 26.48
N LYS A 221 -30.93 -16.89 27.29
CA LYS A 221 -31.24 -15.45 27.15
C LYS A 221 -30.05 -14.54 27.44
N ASN A 222 -29.14 -14.98 28.30
CA ASN A 222 -27.98 -14.19 28.74
C ASN A 222 -26.77 -14.32 27.82
N VAL A 223 -26.89 -14.94 26.64
CA VAL A 223 -25.78 -15.00 25.65
C VAL A 223 -25.26 -13.58 25.38
N ASP A 224 -26.16 -12.61 25.20
CA ASP A 224 -25.80 -11.20 24.94
C ASP A 224 -25.02 -10.53 26.08
N ASP A 225 -25.29 -10.92 27.33
CA ASP A 225 -24.58 -10.39 28.50
C ASP A 225 -23.11 -10.86 28.55
N VAL A 226 -22.80 -11.95 27.85
CA VAL A 226 -21.49 -12.61 27.89
C VAL A 226 -20.66 -12.34 26.64
N LEU A 227 -21.30 -12.20 25.46
CA LEU A 227 -20.60 -12.10 24.17
C LEU A 227 -19.55 -11.00 24.12
N SER A 228 -19.85 -9.81 24.65
CA SER A 228 -18.91 -8.68 24.64
C SER A 228 -17.63 -8.99 25.43
N HIS A 229 -17.75 -9.70 26.55
CA HIS A 229 -16.62 -10.14 27.35
C HIS A 229 -15.79 -11.20 26.63
N LEU A 230 -16.42 -12.17 25.96
CA LEU A 230 -15.69 -13.19 25.19
C LEU A 230 -15.00 -12.60 23.97
N ALA A 231 -15.64 -11.67 23.26
CA ALA A 231 -15.03 -10.94 22.15
C ALA A 231 -13.74 -10.23 22.60
N GLN A 232 -13.77 -9.55 23.75
CA GLN A 232 -12.57 -8.93 24.34
C GLN A 232 -11.49 -9.94 24.72
N ARG A 233 -11.84 -11.21 24.99
CA ARG A 233 -10.89 -12.29 25.32
C ARG A 233 -10.31 -12.98 24.08
N LEU A 234 -10.82 -12.71 22.87
CA LEU A 234 -10.13 -13.06 21.62
C LEU A 234 -8.84 -12.25 21.41
N PHE A 235 -8.67 -11.14 22.14
CA PHE A 235 -7.46 -10.30 22.14
C PHE A 235 -6.59 -10.51 23.38
N ASP A 236 -6.85 -11.56 24.17
CA ASP A 236 -6.08 -11.82 25.39
C ASP A 236 -4.63 -12.20 25.08
N ASP A 237 -3.68 -11.66 25.83
CA ASP A 237 -2.24 -11.95 25.66
C ASP A 237 -1.94 -13.44 25.84
N SER A 238 -2.72 -14.15 26.65
CA SER A 238 -2.54 -15.58 26.89
C SER A 238 -3.23 -16.42 25.80
N PRO A 239 -2.47 -17.19 24.99
CA PRO A 239 -3.05 -18.11 24.01
C PRO A 239 -4.05 -19.09 24.61
N GLN A 240 -3.84 -19.53 25.86
CA GLN A 240 -4.74 -20.45 26.53
C GLN A 240 -6.15 -19.86 26.75
N VAL A 241 -6.24 -18.55 26.99
CA VAL A 241 -7.53 -17.87 27.15
C VAL A 241 -8.23 -17.75 25.80
N ARG A 242 -7.51 -17.33 24.74
CA ARG A 242 -8.05 -17.27 23.37
C ARG A 242 -8.52 -18.63 22.87
N LYS A 243 -7.75 -19.69 23.17
CA LYS A 243 -8.12 -21.09 22.89
C LYS A 243 -9.40 -21.49 23.63
N ALA A 244 -9.53 -21.13 24.91
CA ALA A 244 -10.74 -21.40 25.69
C ALA A 244 -11.96 -20.70 25.08
N VAL A 245 -11.87 -19.42 24.70
CA VAL A 245 -12.97 -18.71 24.03
C VAL A 245 -13.36 -19.43 22.73
N THR A 246 -12.38 -19.81 21.92
CA THR A 246 -12.60 -20.52 20.64
C THR A 246 -13.34 -21.84 20.86
N ALA A 247 -12.93 -22.63 21.86
CA ALA A 247 -13.57 -23.89 22.20
C ALA A 247 -15.02 -23.68 22.68
N VAL A 248 -15.25 -22.70 23.57
CA VAL A 248 -16.59 -22.40 24.10
C VAL A 248 -17.56 -21.93 23.02
N VAL A 249 -17.12 -21.03 22.13
CA VAL A 249 -17.96 -20.55 21.02
C VAL A 249 -18.28 -21.67 20.05
N GLY A 250 -17.31 -22.54 19.73
CA GLY A 250 -17.55 -23.72 18.90
C GLY A 250 -18.53 -24.70 19.56
N ASP A 251 -18.40 -24.96 20.86
CA ASP A 251 -19.33 -25.80 21.62
C ASP A 251 -20.77 -25.25 21.59
N TRP A 252 -20.94 -23.94 21.73
CA TRP A 252 -22.27 -23.32 21.60
C TRP A 252 -22.83 -23.41 20.17
N LEU A 253 -21.98 -23.29 19.14
CA LEU A 253 -22.37 -23.46 17.75
C LEU A 253 -22.76 -24.91 17.40
N LEU A 254 -22.33 -25.90 18.18
CA LEU A 254 -22.69 -27.32 17.99
C LEU A 254 -23.87 -27.74 18.86
N HIS A 255 -23.84 -27.39 20.15
CA HIS A 255 -24.64 -28.06 21.17
C HIS A 255 -25.63 -27.16 21.90
N MET A 256 -25.58 -25.82 21.74
CA MET A 256 -26.55 -24.95 22.41
C MET A 256 -27.95 -25.15 21.81
N ARG A 257 -28.97 -25.21 22.68
CA ARG A 257 -30.34 -25.61 22.33
C ARG A 257 -31.01 -24.68 21.32
N ASP A 258 -30.84 -23.36 21.47
CA ASP A 258 -31.37 -22.33 20.56
C ASP A 258 -30.24 -21.65 19.76
N ARG A 259 -29.24 -22.42 19.33
CA ARG A 259 -28.06 -21.88 18.64
C ARG A 259 -28.37 -21.11 17.35
N TYR A 260 -29.42 -21.48 16.63
CA TYR A 260 -29.82 -20.85 15.36
C TYR A 260 -30.11 -19.35 15.52
N SER A 261 -30.73 -18.97 16.65
CA SER A 261 -31.02 -17.56 16.98
C SER A 261 -29.75 -16.72 17.17
N TYR A 262 -28.63 -17.35 17.53
CA TYR A 262 -27.37 -16.69 17.88
C TYR A 262 -26.24 -16.89 16.86
N PHE A 263 -26.46 -17.62 15.76
CA PHE A 263 -25.44 -17.85 14.72
C PHE A 263 -24.78 -16.55 14.24
N HIS A 264 -25.55 -15.53 13.89
CA HIS A 264 -25.01 -14.22 13.48
C HIS A 264 -24.08 -13.54 14.50
N LYS A 265 -24.13 -13.92 15.78
CA LYS A 265 -23.26 -13.38 16.85
C LYS A 265 -22.08 -14.31 17.17
N LEU A 266 -22.28 -15.62 17.07
CA LEU A 266 -21.26 -16.63 17.41
C LEU A 266 -20.29 -16.90 16.25
N ILE A 267 -20.78 -16.95 15.02
CA ILE A 267 -19.97 -17.15 13.80
C ILE A 267 -18.78 -16.18 13.74
N PRO A 268 -18.95 -14.84 13.87
CA PRO A 268 -17.82 -13.92 13.76
C PRO A 268 -16.78 -14.12 14.86
N LEU A 269 -17.18 -14.58 16.06
CA LEU A 269 -16.24 -14.87 17.15
C LEU A 269 -15.38 -16.11 16.83
N LEU A 270 -15.98 -17.19 16.32
CA LEU A 270 -15.22 -18.40 15.95
C LEU A 270 -14.32 -18.13 14.73
N LEU A 271 -14.86 -17.49 13.69
CA LEU A 271 -14.12 -17.23 12.45
C LEU A 271 -12.96 -16.24 12.65
N SER A 272 -13.05 -15.33 13.63
CA SER A 272 -11.92 -14.46 14.00
C SER A 272 -10.70 -15.24 14.50
N SER A 273 -10.91 -16.43 15.09
CA SER A 273 -9.84 -17.30 15.57
C SER A 273 -9.10 -18.07 14.47
N ILE A 274 -9.65 -18.13 13.24
CA ILE A 274 -8.98 -18.79 12.09
C ILE A 274 -7.69 -18.05 11.71
N SER A 275 -7.62 -16.75 12.00
CA SER A 275 -6.44 -15.91 11.74
C SER A 275 -5.59 -15.68 13.00
N ASP A 276 -5.75 -16.49 14.06
CA ASP A 276 -4.91 -16.36 15.26
C ASP A 276 -3.42 -16.63 14.97
N GLU A 277 -2.53 -15.95 15.68
CA GLU A 277 -1.08 -16.12 15.54
C GLU A 277 -0.64 -17.55 15.91
N ILE A 278 -1.34 -18.19 16.85
CA ILE A 278 -0.99 -19.53 17.33
C ILE A 278 -1.63 -20.62 16.46
N PRO A 279 -0.84 -21.50 15.81
CA PRO A 279 -1.35 -22.52 14.90
C PRO A 279 -2.38 -23.46 15.53
N GLU A 280 -2.19 -23.83 16.80
CA GLU A 280 -3.10 -24.70 17.54
C GLU A 280 -4.53 -24.11 17.63
N ILE A 281 -4.63 -22.78 17.79
CA ILE A 281 -5.93 -22.09 17.87
C ILE A 281 -6.58 -22.03 16.49
N ARG A 282 -5.80 -21.74 15.43
CA ARG A 282 -6.30 -21.76 14.05
C ARG A 282 -6.86 -23.11 13.66
N LEU A 283 -6.13 -24.18 13.97
CA LEU A 283 -6.54 -25.55 13.67
C LEU A 283 -7.79 -25.95 14.46
N LEU A 284 -7.86 -25.59 15.74
CA LEU A 284 -9.06 -25.81 16.56
C LEU A 284 -10.28 -25.07 15.99
N ALA A 285 -10.12 -23.80 15.63
CA ALA A 285 -11.21 -23.00 15.05
C ALA A 285 -11.69 -23.59 13.71
N ALA A 286 -10.76 -24.00 12.84
CA ALA A 286 -11.08 -24.61 11.56
C ALA A 286 -11.79 -25.96 11.71
N ASP A 287 -11.33 -26.80 12.64
CA ASP A 287 -11.95 -28.11 12.91
C ASP A 287 -13.37 -27.96 13.48
N LEU A 288 -13.54 -27.11 14.51
CA LEU A 288 -14.86 -26.79 15.06
C LEU A 288 -15.78 -26.22 13.99
N TRP A 289 -15.29 -25.32 13.14
CA TRP A 289 -16.09 -24.74 12.07
C TRP A 289 -16.53 -25.77 11.02
N ARG A 290 -15.65 -26.72 10.67
CA ARG A 290 -15.99 -27.84 9.79
C ARG A 290 -17.08 -28.73 10.40
N GLN A 291 -16.98 -29.03 11.69
CA GLN A 291 -18.00 -29.80 12.42
C GLN A 291 -19.35 -29.06 12.45
N VAL A 292 -19.34 -27.75 12.74
CA VAL A 292 -20.55 -26.91 12.76
C VAL A 292 -21.23 -26.90 11.40
N GLY A 293 -20.47 -26.77 10.32
CA GLY A 293 -20.99 -26.83 8.96
C GLY A 293 -21.61 -28.19 8.64
N ALA A 294 -20.91 -29.29 8.96
CA ALA A 294 -21.40 -30.65 8.72
C ALA A 294 -22.70 -30.93 9.49
N GLN A 295 -22.75 -30.56 10.78
CA GLN A 295 -23.96 -30.73 11.58
C GLN A 295 -25.14 -29.91 11.03
N TRP A 296 -24.89 -28.65 10.62
CA TRP A 296 -25.94 -27.83 10.04
C TRP A 296 -26.44 -28.41 8.70
N GLU A 297 -25.54 -28.96 7.88
CA GLU A 297 -25.88 -29.62 6.62
C GLU A 297 -26.78 -30.85 6.85
N GLU A 298 -26.44 -31.70 7.82
CA GLU A 298 -27.28 -32.85 8.22
C GLU A 298 -28.66 -32.43 8.73
N GLU A 299 -28.73 -31.35 9.51
CA GLU A 299 -29.99 -30.87 10.10
C GLU A 299 -30.92 -30.16 9.11
N ASN A 300 -30.39 -29.70 7.97
CA ASN A 300 -31.12 -28.90 6.98
C ASN A 300 -31.10 -29.54 5.58
N GLU A 301 -30.83 -30.85 5.47
CA GLU A 301 -30.69 -31.57 4.18
C GLU A 301 -31.82 -31.25 3.20
N ASP A 302 -33.07 -31.25 3.68
CA ASP A 302 -34.26 -30.98 2.87
C ASP A 302 -34.26 -29.57 2.25
N ASP A 303 -33.69 -28.57 2.93
CA ASP A 303 -33.64 -27.17 2.47
C ASP A 303 -32.56 -26.94 1.39
N ILE A 304 -31.50 -27.76 1.38
CA ILE A 304 -30.29 -27.55 0.56
C ILE A 304 -30.00 -28.70 -0.41
N LYS A 305 -30.92 -29.66 -0.54
CA LYS A 305 -30.76 -30.86 -1.37
C LYS A 305 -30.24 -30.57 -2.78
N ASP A 306 -30.85 -29.61 -3.47
CA ASP A 306 -30.40 -29.21 -4.81
C ASP A 306 -28.94 -28.69 -4.81
N LYS A 307 -28.52 -27.99 -3.75
CA LYS A 307 -27.14 -27.51 -3.62
C LYS A 307 -26.17 -28.66 -3.34
N MET A 308 -26.59 -29.66 -2.55
CA MET A 308 -25.81 -30.87 -2.27
C MET A 308 -25.60 -31.70 -3.54
N ASP A 309 -26.62 -31.80 -4.39
CA ASP A 309 -26.56 -32.60 -5.62
C ASP A 309 -25.74 -31.92 -6.73
N PHE A 310 -25.76 -30.57 -6.81
CA PHE A 310 -25.25 -29.84 -7.99
C PHE A 310 -24.15 -28.80 -7.74
N LEU A 311 -23.88 -28.35 -6.50
CA LEU A 311 -22.98 -27.20 -6.21
C LEU A 311 -21.73 -27.53 -5.36
N LEU A 312 -21.28 -28.79 -5.39
CA LEU A 312 -20.12 -29.24 -4.63
C LEU A 312 -18.77 -28.80 -5.23
N ALA A 313 -18.70 -28.65 -6.56
CA ALA A 313 -17.47 -28.26 -7.24
C ALA A 313 -17.09 -26.80 -6.90
N PRO A 314 -15.80 -26.50 -6.65
CA PRO A 314 -15.35 -25.13 -6.47
C PRO A 314 -15.63 -24.30 -7.74
N PRO A 315 -15.89 -22.99 -7.60
CA PRO A 315 -15.93 -22.08 -8.73
C PRO A 315 -14.66 -22.21 -9.60
N PRO A 316 -14.74 -22.06 -10.93
CA PRO A 316 -13.60 -22.26 -11.82
C PRO A 316 -12.35 -21.44 -11.50
N PHE A 317 -12.51 -20.32 -10.80
CA PHE A 317 -11.43 -19.37 -10.49
C PHE A 317 -11.18 -19.23 -8.98
N TYR A 318 -11.45 -20.29 -8.21
CA TYR A 318 -11.19 -20.29 -6.78
C TYR A 318 -9.70 -20.02 -6.47
N PRO A 319 -9.37 -19.28 -5.39
CA PRO A 319 -7.98 -18.96 -5.06
C PRO A 319 -7.08 -20.22 -4.93
N PRO A 320 -5.89 -20.23 -5.56
CA PRO A 320 -5.02 -21.40 -5.54
C PRO A 320 -4.45 -21.66 -4.14
N GLY A 321 -4.44 -22.93 -3.72
CA GLY A 321 -3.88 -23.34 -2.43
C GLY A 321 -4.77 -23.04 -1.22
N VAL A 322 -6.00 -22.56 -1.42
CA VAL A 322 -6.98 -22.30 -0.36
C VAL A 322 -8.02 -23.42 -0.34
N GLU A 323 -8.24 -24.04 0.83
CA GLU A 323 -9.29 -25.04 1.01
C GLU A 323 -10.66 -24.37 0.96
N ARG A 324 -11.55 -24.87 0.09
CA ARG A 324 -12.92 -24.36 0.00
C ARG A 324 -13.73 -24.82 1.22
N PRO A 325 -14.40 -23.91 1.95
CA PRO A 325 -15.27 -24.29 3.06
C PRO A 325 -16.41 -25.23 2.61
N GLY A 326 -16.80 -26.16 3.49
CA GLY A 326 -17.92 -27.07 3.27
C GLY A 326 -19.24 -26.33 3.01
N LEU A 327 -20.22 -27.01 2.40
CA LEU A 327 -21.49 -26.38 2.01
C LEU A 327 -22.23 -25.79 3.22
N GLY A 328 -22.38 -26.53 4.32
CA GLY A 328 -23.02 -26.00 5.53
C GLY A 328 -22.31 -24.76 6.11
N CYS A 329 -20.97 -24.72 6.10
CA CYS A 329 -20.20 -23.54 6.51
C CYS A 329 -20.53 -22.30 5.65
N ARG A 330 -20.61 -22.50 4.33
CA ARG A 330 -20.92 -21.42 3.38
C ARG A 330 -22.35 -20.90 3.59
N GLU A 331 -23.32 -21.80 3.67
CA GLU A 331 -24.73 -21.43 3.90
C GLU A 331 -24.93 -20.67 5.22
N LEU A 332 -24.25 -21.08 6.29
CA LEU A 332 -24.28 -20.36 7.56
C LEU A 332 -23.78 -18.92 7.43
N VAL A 333 -22.70 -18.68 6.68
CA VAL A 333 -22.22 -17.30 6.44
C VAL A 333 -23.20 -16.54 5.55
N VAL A 334 -23.63 -17.12 4.43
CA VAL A 334 -24.55 -16.51 3.47
C VAL A 334 -25.84 -16.03 4.15
N ARG A 335 -26.48 -16.89 4.94
CA ARG A 335 -27.74 -16.58 5.65
C ARG A 335 -27.59 -15.44 6.66
N ASN A 336 -26.38 -15.22 7.19
CA ASN A 336 -26.11 -14.21 8.21
C ASN A 336 -25.38 -12.97 7.66
N LEU A 337 -24.93 -12.97 6.41
CA LEU A 337 -24.06 -11.96 5.82
C LEU A 337 -24.67 -10.54 5.88
N GLY A 338 -25.98 -10.42 5.68
CA GLY A 338 -26.69 -9.13 5.78
C GLY A 338 -26.64 -8.47 7.15
N ARG A 339 -26.47 -9.24 8.24
CA ARG A 339 -26.25 -8.72 9.60
C ARG A 339 -24.77 -8.52 9.92
N LEU A 340 -23.91 -9.34 9.34
CA LEU A 340 -22.46 -9.29 9.56
C LEU A 340 -21.82 -8.08 8.88
N VAL A 341 -22.18 -7.77 7.62
CA VAL A 341 -21.56 -6.66 6.87
C VAL A 341 -21.67 -5.31 7.59
N PRO A 342 -22.84 -4.90 8.12
CA PRO A 342 -22.95 -3.67 8.91
C PRO A 342 -22.06 -3.65 10.16
N ALA A 343 -21.91 -4.79 10.85
CA ALA A 343 -21.04 -4.89 12.03
C ALA A 343 -19.57 -4.75 11.65
N ILE A 344 -19.13 -5.45 10.59
CA ILE A 344 -17.78 -5.31 10.02
C ILE A 344 -17.50 -3.85 9.61
N ALA A 345 -18.47 -3.20 8.97
CA ALA A 345 -18.34 -1.81 8.54
C ALA A 345 -18.17 -0.83 9.70
N HIS A 346 -18.71 -1.15 10.88
CA HIS A 346 -18.50 -0.40 12.11
C HIS A 346 -17.13 -0.68 12.70
N ASP A 347 -16.81 -1.96 12.92
CA ASP A 347 -15.61 -2.40 13.65
C ASP A 347 -14.31 -2.15 12.87
N VAL A 348 -14.35 -2.09 11.53
CA VAL A 348 -13.17 -1.77 10.72
C VAL A 348 -12.72 -0.31 10.87
N THR A 349 -13.56 0.53 11.48
CA THR A 349 -13.25 1.93 11.80
C THR A 349 -13.10 2.17 13.31
N ASP A 350 -13.00 1.10 14.10
CA ASP A 350 -12.86 1.20 15.56
C ASP A 350 -11.56 1.91 15.96
N TRP A 351 -11.59 2.63 17.07
CA TRP A 351 -10.43 3.37 17.56
C TRP A 351 -9.26 2.45 17.96
N LEU A 352 -9.52 1.18 18.30
CA LEU A 352 -8.51 0.18 18.61
C LEU A 352 -7.96 -0.48 17.34
N VAL A 353 -6.65 -0.33 17.13
CA VAL A 353 -5.91 -0.97 16.03
C VAL A 353 -6.12 -2.50 15.99
N PRO A 354 -6.01 -3.25 17.10
CA PRO A 354 -6.19 -4.71 17.06
C PRO A 354 -7.57 -5.11 16.53
N THR A 355 -8.62 -4.37 16.92
CA THR A 355 -9.99 -4.59 16.45
C THR A 355 -10.06 -4.42 14.93
N ARG A 356 -9.55 -3.30 14.40
CA ARG A 356 -9.57 -3.05 12.95
C ARG A 356 -8.81 -4.12 12.16
N VAL A 357 -7.64 -4.54 12.65
CA VAL A 357 -6.85 -5.61 12.01
C VAL A 357 -7.62 -6.93 11.99
N ARG A 358 -8.15 -7.40 13.14
CA ARG A 358 -8.92 -8.65 13.19
C ARG A 358 -10.19 -8.58 12.34
N THR A 359 -10.89 -7.45 12.34
CA THR A 359 -12.09 -7.23 11.52
C THR A 359 -11.78 -7.29 10.03
N SER A 360 -10.68 -6.68 9.59
CA SER A 360 -10.24 -6.75 8.18
C SER A 360 -9.87 -8.18 7.73
N GLN A 361 -9.28 -8.98 8.63
CA GLN A 361 -9.02 -10.40 8.38
C GLN A 361 -10.32 -11.20 8.30
N LEU A 362 -11.25 -10.97 9.24
CA LEU A 362 -12.56 -11.62 9.26
C LEU A 362 -13.34 -11.33 7.98
N LEU A 363 -13.28 -10.11 7.43
CA LEU A 363 -13.91 -9.79 6.16
C LEU A 363 -13.44 -10.71 5.02
N SER A 364 -12.13 -10.96 4.92
CA SER A 364 -11.59 -11.90 3.91
C SER A 364 -12.13 -13.32 4.10
N VAL A 365 -12.19 -13.79 5.36
CA VAL A 365 -12.76 -15.10 5.69
C VAL A 365 -14.24 -15.15 5.28
N LEU A 366 -15.03 -14.15 5.63
CA LEU A 366 -16.46 -14.10 5.30
C LEU A 366 -16.71 -14.10 3.79
N LEU A 367 -15.94 -13.33 3.01
CA LEU A 367 -16.09 -13.31 1.55
C LEU A 367 -15.70 -14.63 0.88
N LEU A 368 -14.71 -15.34 1.44
CA LEU A 368 -14.34 -16.68 0.97
C LEU A 368 -15.48 -17.70 1.16
N HIS A 369 -16.31 -17.52 2.20
CA HIS A 369 -17.48 -18.36 2.48
C HIS A 369 -18.71 -17.92 1.71
N ALA A 370 -18.90 -16.61 1.53
CA ALA A 370 -20.04 -16.03 0.85
C ALA A 370 -20.02 -16.28 -0.66
N GLU A 371 -18.84 -16.40 -1.26
CA GLU A 371 -18.66 -16.59 -2.70
C GLU A 371 -19.49 -15.58 -3.51
N ASP A 372 -20.27 -16.05 -4.48
CA ASP A 372 -21.13 -15.26 -5.38
C ASP A 372 -22.25 -14.49 -4.67
N HIS A 373 -22.67 -14.94 -3.48
CA HIS A 373 -23.67 -14.25 -2.66
C HIS A 373 -23.17 -12.90 -2.14
N SER A 374 -21.86 -12.63 -2.23
CA SER A 374 -21.30 -11.30 -2.01
C SER A 374 -21.90 -10.24 -2.94
N THR A 375 -22.42 -10.65 -4.11
CA THR A 375 -23.02 -9.77 -5.12
C THR A 375 -24.15 -8.90 -4.56
N GLN A 376 -25.04 -9.47 -3.72
CA GLN A 376 -26.17 -8.72 -3.15
C GLN A 376 -25.76 -7.67 -2.10
N HIS A 377 -24.55 -7.80 -1.55
CA HIS A 377 -23.98 -6.89 -0.54
C HIS A 377 -22.87 -6.02 -1.11
N LEU A 378 -22.70 -5.96 -2.44
CA LEU A 378 -21.55 -5.33 -3.06
C LEU A 378 -21.41 -3.84 -2.68
N GLN A 379 -22.50 -3.07 -2.70
CA GLN A 379 -22.45 -1.65 -2.36
C GLN A 379 -21.97 -1.38 -0.93
N PRO A 380 -22.54 -1.99 0.14
CA PRO A 380 -22.02 -1.80 1.49
C PRO A 380 -20.61 -2.39 1.69
N LEU A 381 -20.26 -3.47 0.99
CA LEU A 381 -18.90 -4.02 1.01
C LEU A 381 -17.88 -3.05 0.41
N LEU A 382 -18.16 -2.45 -0.74
CA LEU A 382 -17.30 -1.44 -1.35
C LEU A 382 -17.16 -0.20 -0.45
N ALA A 383 -18.25 0.28 0.15
CA ALA A 383 -18.20 1.39 1.10
C ALA A 383 -17.32 1.06 2.32
N THR A 384 -17.36 -0.19 2.79
CA THR A 384 -16.51 -0.69 3.89
C THR A 384 -15.04 -0.71 3.49
N LEU A 385 -14.74 -1.26 2.30
CA LEU A 385 -13.38 -1.32 1.75
C LEU A 385 -12.80 0.07 1.54
N TYR A 386 -13.57 1.03 1.03
CA TYR A 386 -13.09 2.40 0.86
C TYR A 386 -12.68 3.05 2.18
N ARG A 387 -13.46 2.85 3.25
CA ARG A 387 -13.09 3.35 4.58
C ARG A 387 -11.85 2.64 5.10
N ALA A 388 -11.80 1.32 5.01
CA ALA A 388 -10.67 0.52 5.49
C ALA A 388 -9.35 0.81 4.74
N CYS A 389 -9.41 1.11 3.45
CA CYS A 389 -8.23 1.46 2.66
C CYS A 389 -7.70 2.88 2.96
N THR A 390 -8.42 3.71 3.73
CA THR A 390 -7.90 5.00 4.23
C THR A 390 -7.13 4.85 5.56
N ASP A 391 -7.02 3.64 6.10
CA ASP A 391 -6.35 3.39 7.38
C ASP A 391 -4.83 3.63 7.29
N THR A 392 -4.25 4.09 8.40
CA THR A 392 -2.80 4.27 8.54
C THR A 392 -2.07 2.95 8.75
N GLU A 393 -2.76 1.94 9.26
CA GLU A 393 -2.21 0.61 9.53
C GLU A 393 -2.17 -0.25 8.26
N ARG A 394 -0.96 -0.62 7.85
CA ARG A 394 -0.74 -1.37 6.60
C ARG A 394 -1.47 -2.71 6.56
N ASP A 395 -1.59 -3.39 7.69
CA ASP A 395 -2.26 -4.69 7.77
C ASP A 395 -3.75 -4.56 7.47
N VAL A 396 -4.42 -3.49 7.94
CA VAL A 396 -5.83 -3.23 7.64
C VAL A 396 -6.04 -3.04 6.14
N VAL A 397 -5.19 -2.23 5.51
CA VAL A 397 -5.24 -1.97 4.06
C VAL A 397 -4.95 -3.26 3.28
N SER A 398 -3.89 -4.00 3.63
CA SER A 398 -3.50 -5.26 2.98
C SER A 398 -4.61 -6.31 3.02
N ASN A 399 -5.19 -6.55 4.21
CA ASN A 399 -6.30 -7.48 4.37
C ASN A 399 -7.55 -7.03 3.61
N SER A 400 -7.81 -5.72 3.55
CA SER A 400 -8.94 -5.16 2.80
C SER A 400 -8.74 -5.33 1.29
N LEU A 401 -7.53 -5.17 0.78
CA LEU A 401 -7.22 -5.44 -0.64
C LEU A 401 -7.29 -6.94 -0.96
N ALA A 402 -6.93 -7.82 -0.03
CA ALA A 402 -7.15 -9.26 -0.17
C ALA A 402 -8.66 -9.60 -0.24
N ALA A 403 -9.48 -8.97 0.61
CA ALA A 403 -10.94 -9.06 0.55
C ALA A 403 -11.51 -8.52 -0.77
N ALA A 404 -11.01 -7.37 -1.25
CA ALA A 404 -11.39 -6.79 -2.54
C ALA A 404 -11.05 -7.73 -3.70
N LYS A 405 -9.90 -8.42 -3.64
CA LYS A 405 -9.51 -9.45 -4.61
C LYS A 405 -10.53 -10.59 -4.66
N LEU A 406 -11.02 -11.06 -3.50
CA LEU A 406 -12.07 -12.09 -3.45
C LEU A 406 -13.38 -11.61 -4.08
N LEU A 407 -13.75 -10.33 -3.94
CA LEU A 407 -14.90 -9.77 -4.68
C LEU A 407 -14.70 -9.89 -6.18
N GLY A 408 -13.50 -9.60 -6.69
CA GLY A 408 -13.16 -9.80 -8.10
C GLY A 408 -13.22 -11.24 -8.58
N THR A 409 -12.97 -12.19 -7.69
CA THR A 409 -13.07 -13.63 -7.97
C THR A 409 -14.52 -14.11 -8.05
N PHE A 410 -15.39 -13.65 -7.15
CA PHE A 410 -16.73 -14.20 -7.00
C PHE A 410 -17.85 -13.35 -7.58
N VAL A 411 -17.67 -12.04 -7.71
CA VAL A 411 -18.67 -11.12 -8.23
C VAL A 411 -18.45 -10.93 -9.74
N PRO A 412 -19.49 -11.05 -10.58
CA PRO A 412 -19.35 -10.84 -12.02
C PRO A 412 -18.88 -9.41 -12.37
N PRO A 413 -17.94 -9.26 -13.34
CA PRO A 413 -17.41 -7.95 -13.73
C PRO A 413 -18.46 -6.91 -14.12
N ALA A 414 -19.50 -7.31 -14.84
CA ALA A 414 -20.59 -6.42 -15.22
C ALA A 414 -21.25 -5.73 -14.01
N VAL A 415 -21.30 -6.40 -12.84
CA VAL A 415 -21.92 -5.86 -11.63
C VAL A 415 -20.97 -4.93 -10.90
N PHE A 416 -19.73 -5.36 -10.63
CA PHE A 416 -18.80 -4.52 -9.87
C PHE A 416 -18.29 -3.33 -10.67
N LEU A 417 -18.10 -3.45 -11.98
CA LEU A 417 -17.64 -2.33 -12.81
C LEU A 417 -18.68 -1.22 -12.88
N LYS A 418 -19.98 -1.56 -12.87
CA LYS A 418 -21.05 -0.56 -12.84
C LYS A 418 -20.93 0.38 -11.62
N LEU A 419 -20.51 -0.14 -10.47
CA LEU A 419 -20.35 0.68 -9.27
C LEU A 419 -18.94 1.29 -9.18
N LEU A 420 -17.90 0.48 -9.40
CA LEU A 420 -16.50 0.92 -9.22
C LEU A 420 -16.11 2.00 -10.23
N LEU A 421 -16.50 1.88 -11.49
CA LEU A 421 -16.13 2.88 -12.50
C LEU A 421 -16.81 4.22 -12.23
N ASP A 422 -18.07 4.21 -11.79
CA ASP A 422 -18.77 5.44 -11.36
C ASP A 422 -18.07 6.10 -10.17
N HIS A 423 -17.56 5.31 -9.20
CA HIS A 423 -16.79 5.84 -8.08
C HIS A 423 -15.37 6.29 -8.46
N VAL A 424 -14.79 5.78 -9.54
CA VAL A 424 -13.50 6.24 -10.09
C VAL A 424 -13.67 7.58 -10.80
N THR A 425 -14.74 7.76 -11.57
CA THR A 425 -15.04 9.04 -12.24
C THR A 425 -15.56 10.10 -11.28
N THR A 426 -16.19 9.69 -10.18
CA THR A 426 -16.77 10.57 -9.17
C THR A 426 -16.27 10.11 -7.79
N PRO A 427 -15.06 10.56 -7.38
CA PRO A 427 -14.42 10.02 -6.19
C PRO A 427 -15.27 10.26 -4.93
N TYR A 428 -15.40 9.21 -4.13
CA TYR A 428 -16.16 9.23 -2.86
C TYR A 428 -15.64 10.27 -1.85
N SER A 429 -14.33 10.57 -1.90
CA SER A 429 -13.69 11.56 -1.05
C SER A 429 -12.65 12.36 -1.84
N SER A 430 -12.76 13.69 -1.79
CA SER A 430 -11.78 14.61 -2.39
C SER A 430 -10.41 14.54 -1.71
N SER A 431 -10.35 14.12 -0.45
CA SER A 431 -9.10 13.95 0.30
C SER A 431 -8.36 12.65 -0.05
N HIS A 432 -9.09 11.63 -0.53
CA HIS A 432 -8.52 10.32 -0.86
C HIS A 432 -9.01 9.80 -2.23
N PRO A 433 -8.79 10.56 -3.32
CA PRO A 433 -9.33 10.23 -4.65
C PRO A 433 -8.74 8.94 -5.25
N TRP A 434 -7.61 8.44 -4.73
CA TRP A 434 -6.95 7.23 -5.22
C TRP A 434 -7.57 5.93 -4.71
N ILE A 435 -8.43 5.98 -3.69
CA ILE A 435 -8.97 4.78 -3.03
C ILE A 435 -9.87 3.94 -3.96
N PRO A 436 -10.78 4.53 -4.77
CA PRO A 436 -11.52 3.77 -5.77
C PRO A 436 -10.61 3.04 -6.76
N LEU A 437 -9.51 3.66 -7.20
CA LEU A 437 -8.51 3.03 -8.08
C LEU A 437 -7.78 1.88 -7.38
N MET A 438 -7.39 2.08 -6.11
CA MET A 438 -6.73 1.06 -5.30
C MET A 438 -7.60 -0.21 -5.17
N VAL A 439 -8.88 -0.03 -4.85
CA VAL A 439 -9.85 -1.13 -4.75
C VAL A 439 -10.15 -1.73 -6.13
N LEU A 440 -10.27 -0.90 -7.18
CA LEU A 440 -10.45 -1.38 -8.55
C LEU A 440 -9.30 -2.29 -8.97
N ALA A 441 -8.04 -1.89 -8.75
CA ALA A 441 -6.86 -2.71 -9.06
C ALA A 441 -6.91 -4.06 -8.32
N ALA A 442 -7.28 -4.07 -7.04
CA ALA A 442 -7.40 -5.30 -6.26
C ALA A 442 -8.52 -6.23 -6.78
N VAL A 443 -9.70 -5.69 -7.06
CA VAL A 443 -10.85 -6.43 -7.63
C VAL A 443 -10.48 -6.99 -9.02
N LEU A 444 -9.91 -6.17 -9.91
CA LEU A 444 -9.43 -6.64 -11.21
C LEU A 444 -8.40 -7.76 -11.06
N GLY A 445 -7.54 -7.69 -10.04
CA GLY A 445 -6.51 -8.68 -9.77
C GLY A 445 -7.03 -10.04 -9.30
N GLY A 446 -8.28 -10.13 -8.88
CA GLY A 446 -8.96 -11.37 -8.52
C GLY A 446 -9.80 -11.95 -9.65
N CYS A 447 -10.03 -11.20 -10.72
CA CYS A 447 -10.83 -11.61 -11.85
C CYS A 447 -10.00 -12.43 -12.85
N SER A 448 -10.67 -13.34 -13.55
CA SER A 448 -10.04 -14.17 -14.57
C SER A 448 -10.08 -13.53 -15.95
N ARG A 449 -9.04 -13.83 -16.76
CA ARG A 449 -8.91 -13.41 -18.15
C ARG A 449 -10.20 -13.49 -18.99
N PRO A 450 -10.93 -14.63 -19.06
CA PRO A 450 -12.11 -14.76 -19.93
C PRO A 450 -13.28 -13.90 -19.48
N LEU A 451 -13.43 -13.66 -18.17
CA LEU A 451 -14.50 -12.82 -17.63
C LEU A 451 -14.18 -11.33 -17.78
N LEU A 452 -12.90 -10.97 -17.73
CA LEU A 452 -12.46 -9.58 -17.82
C LEU A 452 -12.37 -9.06 -19.27
N LYS A 453 -12.00 -9.94 -20.22
CA LYS A 453 -11.84 -9.59 -21.64
C LYS A 453 -12.99 -8.77 -22.25
N PRO A 454 -14.28 -9.10 -22.05
CA PRO A 454 -15.39 -8.34 -22.64
C PRO A 454 -15.50 -6.89 -22.11
N HIS A 455 -14.87 -6.59 -20.99
CA HIS A 455 -14.96 -5.30 -20.30
C HIS A 455 -13.69 -4.45 -20.41
N LEU A 456 -12.65 -4.95 -21.07
CA LEU A 456 -11.37 -4.25 -21.22
C LEU A 456 -11.52 -2.85 -21.78
N GLU A 457 -12.31 -2.70 -22.85
CA GLU A 457 -12.54 -1.40 -23.49
C GLU A 457 -13.24 -0.42 -22.55
N GLN A 458 -14.25 -0.87 -21.79
CA GLN A 458 -14.94 -0.03 -20.80
C GLN A 458 -13.96 0.45 -19.72
N ILE A 459 -13.14 -0.45 -19.17
CA ILE A 459 -12.18 -0.11 -18.12
C ILE A 459 -11.12 0.86 -18.64
N ALA A 460 -10.49 0.53 -19.78
CA ALA A 460 -9.44 1.34 -20.37
C ALA A 460 -9.95 2.73 -20.74
N ASN A 461 -11.13 2.83 -21.34
CA ASN A 461 -11.75 4.11 -21.65
C ASN A 461 -12.00 4.95 -20.39
N THR A 462 -12.49 4.35 -19.30
CA THR A 462 -12.65 5.06 -18.02
C THR A 462 -11.33 5.57 -17.47
N LEU A 463 -10.26 4.75 -17.48
CA LEU A 463 -8.93 5.15 -17.00
C LEU A 463 -8.32 6.28 -17.85
N THR A 464 -8.65 6.37 -19.13
CA THR A 464 -8.17 7.45 -20.02
C THR A 464 -8.95 8.75 -19.95
N ARG A 465 -10.10 8.79 -19.26
CA ARG A 465 -10.88 10.02 -19.16
C ARG A 465 -10.05 11.12 -18.50
N HIS A 466 -10.24 12.36 -18.93
CA HIS A 466 -9.43 13.49 -18.45
C HIS A 466 -9.55 13.72 -16.93
N ASP A 467 -10.75 13.58 -16.38
CA ASP A 467 -11.07 13.69 -14.94
C ASP A 467 -10.45 12.57 -14.08
N VAL A 468 -10.11 11.43 -14.69
CA VAL A 468 -9.45 10.31 -14.00
C VAL A 468 -7.94 10.35 -14.22
N CYS A 469 -7.50 10.45 -15.46
CA CYS A 469 -6.10 10.28 -15.82
C CYS A 469 -5.23 11.50 -15.45
N GLN A 470 -5.79 12.71 -15.51
CA GLN A 470 -5.01 13.96 -15.51
C GLN A 470 -5.37 14.94 -14.39
N GLU A 471 -6.48 14.73 -13.67
CA GLU A 471 -6.96 15.66 -12.64
C GLU A 471 -6.07 15.69 -11.38
N TYR A 472 -5.48 14.55 -11.02
CA TYR A 472 -4.74 14.37 -9.77
C TYR A 472 -3.26 14.09 -10.03
N GLN A 473 -2.39 14.85 -9.35
CA GLN A 473 -0.92 14.75 -9.47
C GLN A 473 -0.25 14.13 -8.23
N GLN A 474 -1.02 13.68 -7.23
CA GLN A 474 -0.43 13.04 -6.06
C GLN A 474 0.27 11.73 -6.46
N VAL A 475 1.46 11.47 -5.93
CA VAL A 475 2.26 10.26 -6.21
C VAL A 475 1.42 8.99 -5.97
N ILE A 476 0.72 8.90 -4.84
CA ILE A 476 -0.13 7.74 -4.50
C ILE A 476 -1.24 7.54 -5.54
N TYR A 477 -1.81 8.62 -6.09
CA TYR A 477 -2.84 8.50 -7.12
C TYR A 477 -2.28 7.90 -8.42
N LEU A 478 -1.13 8.41 -8.85
CA LEU A 478 -0.42 7.89 -10.02
C LEU A 478 0.03 6.43 -9.83
N GLU A 479 0.44 6.04 -8.62
CA GLU A 479 0.72 4.65 -8.27
C GLU A 479 -0.51 3.74 -8.42
N GLN A 480 -1.70 4.21 -8.01
CA GLN A 480 -2.92 3.41 -8.15
C GLN A 480 -3.44 3.35 -9.59
N LEU A 481 -3.25 4.41 -10.40
CA LEU A 481 -3.49 4.36 -11.85
C LEU A 481 -2.57 3.31 -12.50
N LEU A 482 -1.28 3.34 -12.17
CA LEU A 482 -0.31 2.36 -12.67
C LEU A 482 -0.67 0.94 -12.24
N ALA A 483 -1.07 0.75 -10.97
CA ALA A 483 -1.49 -0.54 -10.45
C ALA A 483 -2.70 -1.12 -11.22
N CYS A 484 -3.65 -0.28 -11.64
CA CYS A 484 -4.76 -0.71 -12.51
C CYS A 484 -4.23 -1.23 -13.85
N VAL A 485 -3.32 -0.50 -14.51
CA VAL A 485 -2.70 -0.93 -15.78
C VAL A 485 -1.92 -2.23 -15.61
N ASP A 486 -1.08 -2.34 -14.58
CA ASP A 486 -0.26 -3.53 -14.29
C ASP A 486 -1.10 -4.77 -14.02
N VAL A 487 -2.24 -4.61 -13.36
CA VAL A 487 -3.18 -5.70 -13.15
C VAL A 487 -3.81 -6.14 -14.46
N LEU A 488 -4.22 -5.20 -15.32
CA LEU A 488 -4.77 -5.54 -16.64
C LEU A 488 -3.74 -6.27 -17.51
N LEU A 489 -2.49 -5.78 -17.55
CA LEU A 489 -1.41 -6.41 -18.31
C LEU A 489 -1.14 -7.85 -17.84
N ARG A 490 -1.18 -8.10 -16.53
CA ARG A 490 -0.99 -9.44 -15.96
C ARG A 490 -2.18 -10.37 -16.18
N GLN A 491 -3.41 -9.88 -16.06
CA GLN A 491 -4.59 -10.73 -16.14
C GLN A 491 -5.08 -10.98 -17.57
N CYS A 492 -4.94 -9.99 -18.45
CA CYS A 492 -5.45 -10.06 -19.82
C CYS A 492 -4.39 -10.36 -20.87
N GLU A 493 -3.10 -10.21 -20.54
CA GLU A 493 -1.97 -10.54 -21.42
C GLU A 493 -2.19 -10.00 -22.84
N SER A 494 -2.23 -10.87 -23.85
CA SER A 494 -2.39 -10.47 -25.25
C SER A 494 -3.72 -9.82 -25.60
N ASP A 495 -4.77 -9.99 -24.77
CA ASP A 495 -6.04 -9.27 -24.98
C ASP A 495 -5.89 -7.76 -24.75
N CYS A 496 -4.87 -7.31 -24.02
CA CYS A 496 -4.57 -5.87 -23.86
C CYS A 496 -4.26 -5.18 -25.19
N GLY A 497 -3.93 -5.92 -26.26
CA GLY A 497 -3.72 -5.36 -27.59
C GLY A 497 -4.91 -4.56 -28.12
N SER A 498 -6.15 -4.96 -27.78
CA SER A 498 -7.36 -4.24 -28.24
C SER A 498 -7.54 -2.87 -27.61
N VAL A 499 -6.89 -2.61 -26.47
CA VAL A 499 -6.94 -1.36 -25.71
C VAL A 499 -5.54 -0.74 -25.54
N SER A 500 -4.59 -1.13 -26.39
CA SER A 500 -3.19 -0.76 -26.25
C SER A 500 -2.98 0.76 -26.30
N LEU A 501 -3.75 1.49 -27.10
CA LEU A 501 -3.65 2.95 -27.17
C LEU A 501 -4.02 3.58 -25.83
N GLN A 502 -5.15 3.16 -25.25
CA GLN A 502 -5.66 3.68 -23.99
C GLN A 502 -4.68 3.41 -22.84
N LEU A 503 -4.17 2.18 -22.75
CA LEU A 503 -3.17 1.84 -21.73
C LEU A 503 -1.89 2.66 -21.90
N LEU A 504 -1.43 2.86 -23.14
CA LEU A 504 -0.27 3.70 -23.43
C LEU A 504 -0.51 5.17 -23.04
N GLN A 505 -1.70 5.72 -23.27
CA GLN A 505 -2.07 7.08 -22.83
C GLN A 505 -2.02 7.24 -21.31
N VAL A 506 -2.50 6.24 -20.55
CA VAL A 506 -2.41 6.25 -19.09
C VAL A 506 -0.94 6.18 -18.65
N LEU A 507 -0.14 5.30 -19.23
CA LEU A 507 1.28 5.15 -18.90
C LEU A 507 2.09 6.41 -19.21
N VAL A 508 1.87 7.03 -20.37
CA VAL A 508 2.47 8.33 -20.74
C VAL A 508 2.09 9.39 -19.72
N THR A 509 0.83 9.40 -19.27
CA THR A 509 0.36 10.36 -18.28
C THR A 509 1.04 10.16 -16.92
N VAL A 510 1.07 8.93 -16.40
CA VAL A 510 1.77 8.59 -15.15
C VAL A 510 3.24 9.00 -15.23
N GLN A 511 3.92 8.67 -16.32
CA GLN A 511 5.34 9.00 -16.49
C GLN A 511 5.58 10.51 -16.59
N SER A 512 4.67 11.24 -17.26
CA SER A 512 4.76 12.69 -17.44
C SER A 512 4.51 13.49 -16.17
N LEU A 513 3.65 12.99 -15.27
CA LEU A 513 3.27 13.66 -14.03
C LEU A 513 4.05 13.17 -12.80
N SER A 514 4.83 12.11 -12.93
CA SER A 514 5.65 11.59 -11.85
C SER A 514 6.75 12.57 -11.45
N THR A 515 6.78 12.94 -10.18
CA THR A 515 7.89 13.71 -9.57
C THR A 515 9.01 12.79 -9.08
N GLU A 516 8.71 11.50 -8.84
CA GLU A 516 9.68 10.50 -8.39
C GLU A 516 10.24 9.69 -9.55
N THR A 517 11.55 9.46 -9.55
CA THR A 517 12.23 8.68 -10.59
C THR A 517 11.76 7.22 -10.58
N ASN A 518 11.60 6.62 -9.41
CA ASN A 518 11.19 5.22 -9.24
C ASN A 518 9.82 4.93 -9.89
N LEU A 519 8.85 5.85 -9.76
CA LEU A 519 7.52 5.67 -10.35
C LEU A 519 7.57 5.83 -11.88
N SER A 520 8.38 6.75 -12.39
CA SER A 520 8.62 6.91 -13.83
C SER A 520 9.28 5.66 -14.44
N GLU A 521 10.24 5.06 -13.75
CA GLU A 521 10.89 3.80 -14.14
C GLU A 521 9.89 2.63 -14.16
N LYS A 522 9.04 2.49 -13.13
CA LYS A 522 7.98 1.47 -13.11
C LYS A 522 6.99 1.65 -14.26
N ALA A 523 6.58 2.89 -14.56
CA ALA A 523 5.70 3.16 -15.70
C ALA A 523 6.35 2.73 -17.04
N LEU A 524 7.66 2.96 -17.19
CA LEU A 524 8.42 2.48 -18.35
C LEU A 524 8.50 0.94 -18.40
N GLU A 525 8.67 0.26 -17.27
CA GLU A 525 8.59 -1.20 -17.18
C GLU A 525 7.21 -1.72 -17.64
N SER A 526 6.13 -1.04 -17.27
CA SER A 526 4.78 -1.37 -17.72
C SER A 526 4.57 -1.10 -19.21
N VAL A 527 5.20 -0.06 -19.79
CA VAL A 527 5.24 0.14 -21.25
C VAL A 527 5.96 -1.03 -21.94
N GLN A 528 7.08 -1.49 -21.39
CA GLN A 528 7.78 -2.67 -21.90
C GLN A 528 6.94 -3.95 -21.74
N CYS A 529 6.19 -4.07 -20.65
CA CYS A 529 5.26 -5.18 -20.45
C CYS A 529 4.12 -5.15 -21.48
N LEU A 530 3.52 -3.98 -21.74
CA LEU A 530 2.51 -3.77 -22.78
C LEU A 530 3.03 -4.13 -24.18
N CYS A 531 4.29 -3.83 -24.48
CA CYS A 531 4.97 -4.27 -25.70
C CYS A 531 5.08 -5.80 -25.76
N LYS A 532 5.56 -6.44 -24.68
CA LYS A 532 5.77 -7.89 -24.59
C LYS A 532 4.47 -8.69 -24.73
N VAL A 533 3.40 -8.28 -24.03
CA VAL A 533 2.13 -9.02 -24.07
C VAL A 533 1.46 -8.99 -25.45
N GLN A 534 1.76 -7.97 -26.26
CA GLN A 534 1.30 -7.87 -27.65
C GLN A 534 2.20 -8.62 -28.64
N GLY A 535 3.36 -9.12 -28.21
CA GLY A 535 4.33 -9.76 -29.09
C GLY A 535 5.05 -8.78 -30.02
N LEU A 536 5.20 -7.51 -29.62
CA LEU A 536 5.95 -6.50 -30.37
C LEU A 536 7.45 -6.60 -30.06
N ASP A 537 8.29 -6.40 -31.07
CA ASP A 537 9.76 -6.55 -30.96
C ASP A 537 10.42 -5.48 -30.07
N SER A 538 9.83 -4.29 -29.99
CA SER A 538 10.39 -3.17 -29.23
C SER A 538 9.34 -2.13 -28.86
N VAL A 539 9.62 -1.34 -27.82
CA VAL A 539 8.79 -0.19 -27.41
C VAL A 539 8.62 0.82 -28.56
N MET A 540 9.60 0.91 -29.46
CA MET A 540 9.50 1.74 -30.66
C MET A 540 8.33 1.33 -31.56
N GLU A 541 8.11 0.03 -31.73
CA GLU A 541 6.99 -0.47 -32.55
C GLU A 541 5.64 -0.15 -31.92
N LEU A 542 5.55 -0.23 -30.59
CA LEU A 542 4.36 0.17 -29.83
C LEU A 542 4.01 1.64 -30.07
N TYR A 543 5.00 2.54 -30.00
CA TYR A 543 4.78 3.95 -30.33
C TYR A 543 4.47 4.15 -31.80
N ARG A 544 5.13 3.44 -32.73
CA ARG A 544 4.87 3.52 -34.17
C ARG A 544 3.41 3.18 -34.50
N GLN A 545 2.87 2.12 -33.89
CA GLN A 545 1.49 1.68 -34.07
C GLN A 545 0.45 2.75 -33.70
N HIS A 546 0.75 3.56 -32.67
CA HIS A 546 -0.21 4.49 -32.05
C HIS A 546 0.13 5.98 -32.21
N MET A 547 1.22 6.32 -32.89
CA MET A 547 1.77 7.69 -32.92
C MET A 547 0.76 8.71 -33.49
N VAL A 548 0.05 8.34 -34.56
CA VAL A 548 -0.94 9.23 -35.19
C VAL A 548 -2.04 9.60 -34.19
N GLN A 549 -2.54 8.62 -33.44
CA GLN A 549 -3.58 8.81 -32.45
C GLN A 549 -3.07 9.59 -31.22
N LEU A 550 -1.82 9.34 -30.79
CA LEU A 550 -1.19 10.08 -29.68
C LEU A 550 -1.00 11.57 -30.02
N LEU A 551 -0.53 11.88 -31.24
CA LEU A 551 -0.38 13.26 -31.69
C LEU A 551 -1.75 13.94 -31.85
N ALA A 552 -2.74 13.26 -32.43
CA ALA A 552 -4.10 13.78 -32.54
C ALA A 552 -4.74 14.04 -31.16
N TRP A 553 -4.48 13.18 -30.17
CA TRP A 553 -4.92 13.36 -28.80
C TRP A 553 -4.37 14.64 -28.16
N LEU A 554 -3.08 14.93 -28.36
CA LEU A 554 -2.49 16.19 -27.90
C LEU A 554 -3.03 17.41 -28.68
N SER A 555 -3.17 17.29 -30.01
CA SER A 555 -3.69 18.37 -30.86
C SER A 555 -5.10 18.81 -30.49
N ALA A 556 -5.92 17.94 -29.88
CA ALA A 556 -7.29 18.26 -29.51
C ALA A 556 -7.42 19.44 -28.51
N SER A 557 -6.41 19.64 -27.65
CA SER A 557 -6.43 20.70 -26.62
C SER A 557 -5.28 21.71 -26.71
N VAL A 558 -4.40 21.59 -27.72
CA VAL A 558 -3.16 22.38 -27.85
C VAL A 558 -3.36 23.90 -27.75
N ASN A 559 -4.52 24.39 -28.20
CA ASN A 559 -4.82 25.83 -28.19
C ASN A 559 -4.95 26.42 -26.78
N THR A 560 -5.33 25.61 -25.78
CA THR A 560 -5.57 26.06 -24.40
C THR A 560 -4.41 25.75 -23.45
N TRP A 561 -3.26 25.30 -23.97
CA TRP A 561 -2.12 24.92 -23.13
C TRP A 561 -1.43 26.12 -22.48
N SER A 562 -0.90 25.88 -21.29
CA SER A 562 -0.08 26.78 -20.48
C SER A 562 1.10 26.02 -19.86
N SER A 563 1.94 26.70 -19.08
CA SER A 563 3.04 26.05 -18.35
C SER A 563 2.59 24.96 -17.38
N TYR A 564 1.36 25.08 -16.86
CA TYR A 564 0.72 24.15 -15.93
C TYR A 564 -0.02 22.98 -16.60
N SER A 565 -0.15 23.01 -17.93
CA SER A 565 -0.90 21.98 -18.66
C SER A 565 -0.11 20.65 -18.69
N PRO A 566 -0.71 19.53 -18.24
CA PRO A 566 -0.03 18.23 -18.21
C PRO A 566 0.37 17.75 -19.61
N GLN A 567 -0.39 18.16 -20.63
CA GLN A 567 -0.16 17.77 -22.02
C GLN A 567 1.18 18.25 -22.58
N ARG A 568 1.77 19.32 -22.03
CA ARG A 568 3.14 19.75 -22.33
C ARG A 568 4.16 18.67 -21.95
N LEU A 569 3.99 18.05 -20.79
CA LEU A 569 4.88 17.01 -20.28
C LEU A 569 4.63 15.69 -21.03
N GLN A 570 3.38 15.39 -21.38
CA GLN A 570 3.03 14.25 -22.21
C GLN A 570 3.66 14.36 -23.61
N LEU A 571 3.66 15.56 -24.22
CA LEU A 571 4.37 15.81 -25.47
C LEU A 571 5.86 15.45 -25.35
N HIS A 572 6.50 15.82 -24.24
CA HIS A 572 7.91 15.47 -24.02
C HIS A 572 8.14 13.96 -24.02
N ILE A 573 7.30 13.18 -23.32
CA ILE A 573 7.40 11.72 -23.34
C ILE A 573 7.16 11.16 -24.74
N ILE A 574 6.09 11.61 -25.41
CA ILE A 574 5.68 11.12 -26.75
C ILE A 574 6.73 11.43 -27.83
N VAL A 575 7.47 12.54 -27.71
CA VAL A 575 8.47 12.92 -28.72
C VAL A 575 9.84 12.29 -28.41
N VAL A 576 10.22 12.16 -27.13
CA VAL A 576 11.57 11.71 -26.75
C VAL A 576 11.67 10.18 -26.64
N GLN A 577 10.69 9.52 -26.02
CA GLN A 577 10.76 8.08 -25.72
C GLN A 577 10.75 7.14 -26.94
N PRO A 578 10.03 7.43 -28.04
CA PRO A 578 10.05 6.57 -29.22
C PRO A 578 11.39 6.58 -29.98
N GLY A 579 12.30 7.51 -29.65
CA GLY A 579 13.56 7.70 -30.37
C GLY A 579 13.33 8.01 -31.85
N PRO A 580 13.89 7.23 -32.79
CA PRO A 580 13.85 7.53 -34.23
C PRO A 580 12.43 7.47 -34.83
N VAL A 581 11.46 6.82 -34.17
CA VAL A 581 10.09 6.67 -34.69
C VAL A 581 9.42 8.01 -34.93
N ILE A 582 9.69 9.02 -34.10
CA ILE A 582 9.07 10.34 -34.25
C ILE A 582 9.38 10.99 -35.61
N GLY A 583 10.53 10.66 -36.21
CA GLY A 583 10.92 11.12 -37.55
C GLY A 583 10.01 10.61 -38.68
N GLU A 584 9.28 9.51 -38.47
CA GLU A 584 8.27 9.02 -39.42
C GLU A 584 7.00 9.90 -39.43
N PHE A 585 6.76 10.66 -38.35
CA PHE A 585 5.51 11.40 -38.11
C PHE A 585 5.72 12.92 -38.00
N VAL A 586 6.81 13.45 -38.55
CA VAL A 586 7.14 14.89 -38.50
C VAL A 586 6.03 15.76 -39.09
N SER A 587 5.41 15.32 -40.19
CA SER A 587 4.31 16.06 -40.83
C SER A 587 3.10 16.28 -39.92
N GLN A 588 2.83 15.35 -39.00
CA GLN A 588 1.75 15.46 -38.01
C GLN A 588 2.22 16.23 -36.76
N LEU A 589 3.50 16.13 -36.40
CA LEU A 589 4.09 16.87 -35.28
C LEU A 589 4.22 18.37 -35.57
N MET A 590 4.53 18.75 -36.82
CA MET A 590 4.85 20.13 -37.19
C MET A 590 3.73 21.14 -36.88
N PRO A 591 2.45 20.90 -37.21
CA PRO A 591 1.36 21.81 -36.84
C PRO A 591 1.22 21.99 -35.32
N LEU A 592 1.47 20.93 -34.54
CA LEU A 592 1.43 20.98 -33.09
C LEU A 592 2.54 21.88 -32.55
N LEU A 593 3.78 21.71 -33.03
CA LEU A 593 4.91 22.56 -32.65
C LEU A 593 4.68 24.02 -33.05
N GLN A 594 4.13 24.26 -34.24
CA GLN A 594 3.80 25.60 -34.72
C GLN A 594 2.83 26.31 -33.78
N ILE A 595 1.77 25.64 -33.32
CA ILE A 595 0.81 26.23 -32.37
C ILE A 595 1.47 26.47 -31.01
N CYS A 596 2.21 25.49 -30.48
CA CYS A 596 2.84 25.59 -29.15
C CYS A 596 3.88 26.70 -29.06
N LEU A 597 4.56 27.02 -30.16
CA LEU A 597 5.69 27.93 -30.20
C LEU A 597 5.35 29.30 -30.79
N GLN A 598 4.08 29.64 -31.00
CA GLN A 598 3.73 31.00 -31.43
C GLN A 598 4.12 32.06 -30.36
N PRO A 599 4.53 33.27 -30.77
CA PRO A 599 4.98 34.31 -29.85
C PRO A 599 3.99 34.74 -28.75
N ASP A 600 2.69 34.58 -28.99
CA ASP A 600 1.58 34.89 -28.09
C ASP A 600 1.32 33.81 -27.02
N LYS A 601 1.94 32.63 -27.15
CA LYS A 601 1.81 31.53 -26.18
C LYS A 601 2.66 31.74 -24.93
N ASP A 602 2.30 30.97 -23.90
CA ASP A 602 2.98 30.97 -22.59
C ASP A 602 4.51 30.83 -22.72
N PRO A 603 5.30 31.76 -22.15
CA PRO A 603 6.75 31.76 -22.24
C PRO A 603 7.44 30.52 -21.68
N GLU A 604 7.01 30.01 -20.53
CA GLU A 604 7.67 28.88 -19.86
C GLU A 604 7.43 27.57 -20.62
N MET A 605 6.21 27.40 -21.16
CA MET A 605 5.90 26.30 -22.07
C MET A 605 6.82 26.33 -23.29
N ARG A 606 6.97 27.50 -23.94
CA ARG A 606 7.86 27.65 -25.10
C ARG A 606 9.31 27.31 -24.78
N LEU A 607 9.83 27.81 -23.66
CA LEU A 607 11.19 27.50 -23.20
C LEU A 607 11.40 25.98 -23.03
N SER A 608 10.44 25.31 -22.39
CA SER A 608 10.49 23.86 -22.21
C SER A 608 10.50 23.10 -23.54
N ILE A 609 9.65 23.49 -24.49
CA ILE A 609 9.54 22.82 -25.78
C ILE A 609 10.79 23.09 -26.63
N PHE A 610 11.31 24.32 -26.65
CA PHE A 610 12.59 24.62 -27.32
C PHE A 610 13.75 23.81 -26.71
N THR A 611 13.82 23.68 -25.40
CA THR A 611 14.89 22.90 -24.76
C THR A 611 14.84 21.42 -25.17
N MET A 612 13.64 20.85 -25.27
CA MET A 612 13.44 19.49 -25.78
C MET A 612 13.83 19.39 -27.26
N LEU A 613 13.36 20.31 -28.10
CA LEU A 613 13.65 20.30 -29.54
C LEU A 613 15.14 20.46 -29.83
N ALA A 614 15.86 21.31 -29.09
CA ALA A 614 17.30 21.48 -29.26
C ALA A 614 18.06 20.16 -29.06
N LYS A 615 17.66 19.34 -28.09
CA LYS A 615 18.27 18.02 -27.85
C LYS A 615 18.02 17.05 -29.00
N LEU A 616 16.79 17.03 -29.52
CA LEU A 616 16.42 16.17 -30.64
C LEU A 616 17.13 16.60 -31.93
N LEU A 617 17.13 17.91 -32.22
CA LEU A 617 17.78 18.47 -33.41
C LEU A 617 19.30 18.26 -33.43
N LEU A 618 19.95 18.22 -32.26
CA LEU A 618 21.39 17.98 -32.18
C LEU A 618 21.79 16.59 -32.71
N ASP A 619 20.92 15.60 -32.54
CA ASP A 619 21.05 14.23 -33.10
C ASP A 619 19.89 13.93 -34.06
N ALA A 620 19.61 14.87 -34.96
CA ALA A 620 18.45 14.79 -35.84
C ALA A 620 18.44 13.51 -36.69
N GLY A 621 19.61 13.05 -37.15
CA GLY A 621 19.74 11.83 -37.95
C GLY A 621 19.26 10.55 -37.26
N ASN A 622 19.21 10.52 -35.92
CA ASN A 622 18.69 9.39 -35.15
C ASN A 622 17.36 9.70 -34.43
N THR A 623 16.78 10.88 -34.67
CA THR A 623 15.55 11.34 -34.02
C THR A 623 14.55 11.90 -35.03
N LEU A 624 14.47 13.24 -35.20
CA LEU A 624 13.50 13.93 -36.04
C LEU A 624 13.71 13.71 -37.54
N ASP A 625 14.96 13.59 -38.01
CA ASP A 625 15.31 13.35 -39.42
C ASP A 625 15.72 11.90 -39.71
N SER A 626 15.30 10.95 -38.86
CA SER A 626 15.67 9.52 -38.97
C SER A 626 15.31 8.87 -40.31
N LYS A 627 14.31 9.42 -41.01
CA LYS A 627 13.87 9.01 -42.36
C LYS A 627 14.19 10.02 -43.46
N GLY A 628 14.82 11.15 -43.14
CA GLY A 628 15.02 12.25 -44.08
C GLY A 628 13.79 13.13 -44.32
N HIS A 629 12.65 12.85 -43.68
CA HIS A 629 11.40 13.59 -43.87
C HIS A 629 11.41 14.97 -43.22
N PHE A 630 12.22 15.19 -42.17
CA PHE A 630 12.29 16.51 -41.53
C PHE A 630 12.83 17.56 -42.49
N ARG A 631 13.68 17.18 -43.44
CA ARG A 631 14.21 18.07 -44.48
C ARG A 631 13.12 18.77 -45.27
N GLU A 632 12.00 18.08 -45.55
CA GLU A 632 10.87 18.63 -46.30
C GLU A 632 10.12 19.72 -45.50
N GLU A 633 10.10 19.59 -44.17
CA GLU A 633 9.44 20.53 -43.26
C GLU A 633 10.41 21.55 -42.62
N SER A 634 11.72 21.42 -42.87
CA SER A 634 12.77 22.23 -42.25
C SER A 634 12.66 23.73 -42.58
N GLU A 635 12.22 24.06 -43.79
CA GLU A 635 11.98 25.45 -44.20
C GLU A 635 10.80 26.07 -43.44
N LYS A 636 9.69 25.34 -43.33
CA LYS A 636 8.52 25.78 -42.55
C LYS A 636 8.86 25.86 -41.07
N PHE A 637 9.61 24.90 -40.53
CA PHE A 637 10.08 24.96 -39.15
C PHE A 637 10.94 26.22 -38.91
N LEU A 638 11.88 26.53 -39.80
CA LEU A 638 12.69 27.72 -39.66
C LEU A 638 11.83 28.98 -39.77
N CYS A 639 10.96 29.09 -40.79
CA CYS A 639 10.18 30.29 -41.07
C CYS A 639 9.04 30.53 -40.07
N ASP A 640 8.30 29.49 -39.69
CA ASP A 640 7.04 29.60 -38.96
C ASP A 640 7.19 29.31 -37.46
N VAL A 641 8.30 28.64 -37.06
CA VAL A 641 8.57 28.27 -35.66
C VAL A 641 9.77 29.05 -35.09
N LEU A 642 10.94 28.99 -35.74
CA LEU A 642 12.16 29.60 -35.19
C LEU A 642 12.21 31.12 -35.38
N LEU A 643 12.05 31.63 -36.60
CA LEU A 643 12.20 33.07 -36.89
C LEU A 643 11.29 33.97 -36.04
N PRO A 644 9.99 33.66 -35.82
CA PRO A 644 9.13 34.50 -34.99
C PRO A 644 9.62 34.62 -33.55
N ASN A 645 10.32 33.60 -33.03
CA ASN A 645 10.87 33.58 -31.68
C ASN A 645 12.29 34.13 -31.57
N LEU A 646 12.92 34.52 -32.69
CA LEU A 646 14.21 35.21 -32.72
C LEU A 646 14.06 36.74 -32.79
N VAL A 647 12.86 37.24 -33.06
CA VAL A 647 12.58 38.68 -33.11
C VAL A 647 12.85 39.32 -31.75
N TRP A 648 13.66 40.38 -31.76
CA TRP A 648 14.02 41.11 -30.54
C TRP A 648 12.80 41.77 -29.88
N HIS A 649 12.70 41.59 -28.58
CA HIS A 649 11.72 42.22 -27.69
C HIS A 649 12.39 42.51 -26.34
N ALA A 650 12.00 43.61 -25.70
CA ALA A 650 12.57 43.99 -24.41
C ALA A 650 12.17 43.02 -23.28
N GLY A 651 13.08 42.78 -22.33
CA GLY A 651 12.82 42.05 -21.09
C GLY A 651 13.50 40.68 -21.01
N ARG A 652 13.74 40.24 -19.76
CA ARG A 652 14.51 39.01 -19.46
C ARG A 652 13.85 37.73 -19.99
N ILE A 653 12.52 37.64 -19.95
CA ILE A 653 11.78 36.48 -20.45
C ILE A 653 11.92 36.37 -21.98
N ALA A 654 11.78 37.48 -22.69
CA ALA A 654 11.96 37.52 -24.14
C ALA A 654 13.39 37.14 -24.54
N ALA A 655 14.41 37.63 -23.81
CA ALA A 655 15.81 37.23 -24.02
C ALA A 655 16.06 35.74 -23.78
N ALA A 656 15.42 35.14 -22.75
CA ALA A 656 15.52 33.71 -22.49
C ALA A 656 14.89 32.86 -23.61
N ILE A 657 13.73 33.27 -24.13
CA ILE A 657 13.08 32.60 -25.27
C ILE A 657 13.98 32.66 -26.50
N ARG A 658 14.51 33.85 -26.85
CA ARG A 658 15.44 34.00 -27.97
C ARG A 658 16.68 33.13 -27.79
N THR A 659 17.27 33.10 -26.59
CA THR A 659 18.41 32.21 -26.28
C THR A 659 18.06 30.74 -26.52
N SER A 660 16.85 30.31 -26.17
CA SER A 660 16.40 28.93 -26.39
C SER A 660 16.09 28.63 -27.87
N ALA A 661 15.54 29.59 -28.60
CA ALA A 661 15.35 29.51 -30.04
C ALA A 661 16.69 29.47 -30.80
N LEU A 662 17.69 30.25 -30.37
CA LEU A 662 19.06 30.21 -30.87
C LEU A 662 19.73 28.87 -30.60
N SER A 663 19.48 28.27 -29.43
CA SER A 663 19.93 26.91 -29.12
C SER A 663 19.35 25.89 -30.10
N CYS A 664 18.06 25.99 -30.42
CA CYS A 664 17.43 25.14 -31.44
C CYS A 664 17.98 25.39 -32.85
N LEU A 665 18.20 26.65 -33.22
CA LEU A 665 18.80 27.01 -34.50
C LEU A 665 20.22 26.42 -34.62
N LEU A 666 21.04 26.59 -33.59
CA LEU A 666 22.39 26.04 -33.57
C LEU A 666 22.38 24.50 -33.64
N ALA A 667 21.47 23.86 -32.91
CA ALA A 667 21.29 22.41 -32.97
C ALA A 667 20.86 21.96 -34.38
N LEU A 668 19.94 22.68 -35.03
CA LEU A 668 19.52 22.41 -36.41
C LEU A 668 20.69 22.54 -37.40
N LEU A 669 21.50 23.60 -37.27
CA LEU A 669 22.66 23.86 -38.13
C LEU A 669 23.76 22.79 -37.96
N HIS A 670 24.00 22.32 -36.73
CA HIS A 670 24.98 21.26 -36.47
C HIS A 670 24.46 19.85 -36.76
N GLY A 671 23.17 19.59 -36.52
CA GLY A 671 22.54 18.28 -36.63
C GLY A 671 22.33 17.79 -38.06
N GLY A 672 22.62 18.62 -39.07
CA GLY A 672 22.61 18.23 -40.49
C GLY A 672 21.23 17.99 -41.09
N ALA A 673 20.15 18.34 -40.38
CA ALA A 673 18.77 18.21 -40.85
C ALA A 673 18.35 19.33 -41.82
N ILE A 674 19.17 20.38 -41.97
CA ILE A 674 19.01 21.41 -43.00
C ILE A 674 20.15 21.31 -44.02
N THR A 675 19.80 21.28 -45.30
CA THR A 675 20.81 21.23 -46.37
C THR A 675 21.42 22.62 -46.63
N PRO A 676 22.68 22.72 -47.10
CA PRO A 676 23.28 23.99 -47.48
C PRO A 676 22.46 24.77 -48.52
N GLY A 677 21.82 24.08 -49.47
CA GLY A 677 20.95 24.71 -50.47
C GLY A 677 19.71 25.37 -49.84
N GLN A 678 19.02 24.68 -48.93
CA GLN A 678 17.87 25.26 -48.20
C GLN A 678 18.30 26.43 -47.31
N LEU A 679 19.44 26.29 -46.62
CA LEU A 679 19.98 27.36 -45.80
C LEU A 679 20.32 28.60 -46.63
N LEU A 680 20.87 28.43 -47.83
CA LEU A 680 21.17 29.52 -48.75
C LEU A 680 19.90 30.27 -49.19
N CYS A 681 18.82 29.56 -49.53
CA CYS A 681 17.54 30.17 -49.88
C CYS A 681 16.90 30.96 -48.71
N LEU A 682 17.21 30.59 -47.48
CA LEU A 682 16.65 31.21 -46.27
C LEU A 682 17.59 32.22 -45.61
N GLU A 683 18.81 32.37 -46.13
CA GLU A 683 19.85 33.21 -45.53
C GLU A 683 19.39 34.66 -45.37
N GLU A 684 18.71 35.23 -46.37
CA GLU A 684 18.29 36.63 -46.32
C GLU A 684 17.29 36.91 -45.19
N LYS A 685 16.43 35.93 -44.87
CA LYS A 685 15.46 36.02 -43.77
C LYS A 685 16.13 35.75 -42.42
N LEU A 686 17.08 34.82 -42.37
CA LEU A 686 17.76 34.39 -41.16
C LEU A 686 18.80 35.41 -40.67
N ARG A 687 19.59 35.97 -41.59
CA ARG A 687 20.68 36.91 -41.31
C ARG A 687 20.29 38.05 -40.37
N PRO A 688 19.24 38.86 -40.63
CA PRO A 688 18.92 40.00 -39.76
C PRO A 688 18.59 39.56 -38.32
N GLN A 689 17.93 38.41 -38.15
CA GLN A 689 17.57 37.89 -36.83
C GLN A 689 18.79 37.37 -36.07
N VAL A 690 19.67 36.60 -36.74
CA VAL A 690 20.87 36.04 -36.10
C VAL A 690 21.91 37.13 -35.80
N LEU A 691 22.07 38.13 -36.69
CA LEU A 691 22.96 39.26 -36.44
C LEU A 691 22.46 40.13 -35.30
N SER A 692 21.15 40.41 -35.23
CA SER A 692 20.55 41.13 -34.09
C SER A 692 20.78 40.38 -32.77
N ALA A 693 20.80 39.05 -32.79
CA ALA A 693 21.04 38.23 -31.61
C ALA A 693 22.51 38.24 -31.13
N LEU A 694 23.45 38.81 -31.89
CA LEU A 694 24.81 39.03 -31.39
C LEU A 694 24.79 40.02 -30.23
N ASP A 695 23.83 40.95 -30.20
CA ASP A 695 23.62 41.99 -29.17
C ASP A 695 22.71 41.55 -28.00
N GLU A 696 22.55 40.24 -27.74
CA GLU A 696 21.78 39.77 -26.58
C GLU A 696 22.40 40.18 -25.23
N ASP A 697 21.54 40.49 -24.25
CA ASP A 697 21.98 40.76 -22.87
C ASP A 697 22.67 39.53 -22.23
N SER A 698 22.19 38.33 -22.56
CA SER A 698 22.71 37.06 -22.07
C SER A 698 23.99 36.64 -22.80
N GLN A 699 25.06 36.35 -22.04
CA GLN A 699 26.30 35.78 -22.58
C GLN A 699 26.03 34.52 -23.42
N MET A 700 25.14 33.63 -22.95
CA MET A 700 24.77 32.41 -23.69
C MET A 700 24.05 32.71 -25.00
N GLY A 701 23.19 33.73 -25.02
CA GLY A 701 22.52 34.20 -26.24
C GLY A 701 23.52 34.65 -27.29
N ARG A 702 24.45 35.53 -26.88
CA ARG A 702 25.54 36.02 -27.76
C ARG A 702 26.43 34.89 -28.26
N LEU A 703 26.78 33.96 -27.37
CA LEU A 703 27.59 32.79 -27.73
C LEU A 703 26.89 31.91 -28.78
N PHE A 704 25.61 31.61 -28.61
CA PHE A 704 24.83 30.82 -29.57
C PHE A 704 24.62 31.54 -30.89
N ALA A 705 24.42 32.86 -30.87
CA ALA A 705 24.37 33.68 -32.08
C ALA A 705 25.71 33.64 -32.84
N CYS A 706 26.84 33.89 -32.16
CA CYS A 706 28.18 33.81 -32.76
C CYS A 706 28.46 32.43 -33.36
N ARG A 707 28.10 31.34 -32.65
CA ARG A 707 28.25 29.96 -33.16
C ARG A 707 27.35 29.69 -34.36
N SER A 708 26.13 30.22 -34.36
CA SER A 708 25.20 30.10 -35.49
C SER A 708 25.76 30.81 -36.72
N VAL A 709 26.25 32.05 -36.58
CA VAL A 709 26.93 32.78 -37.68
C VAL A 709 28.14 32.00 -38.19
N SER A 710 29.01 31.54 -37.28
CA SER A 710 30.19 30.74 -37.62
C SER A 710 29.83 29.50 -38.43
N THR A 711 28.74 28.83 -38.07
CA THR A 711 28.26 27.61 -38.74
C THR A 711 27.61 27.93 -40.09
N ILE A 712 26.81 29.00 -40.18
CA ILE A 712 26.25 29.48 -41.45
C ILE A 712 27.38 29.79 -42.45
N LEU A 713 28.39 30.55 -42.01
CA LEU A 713 29.56 30.85 -42.83
C LEU A 713 30.30 29.58 -43.26
N LYS A 714 30.44 28.59 -42.38
CA LYS A 714 31.08 27.31 -42.71
C LYS A 714 30.26 26.50 -43.74
N LEU A 715 28.93 26.52 -43.68
CA LEU A 715 28.06 25.69 -44.51
C LEU A 715 27.80 26.30 -45.89
N ILE A 716 27.57 27.62 -45.96
CA ILE A 716 27.13 28.30 -47.19
C ILE A 716 27.99 29.51 -47.58
N GLY A 717 29.01 29.86 -46.80
CA GLY A 717 29.75 31.11 -47.01
C GLY A 717 30.38 31.26 -48.40
N ASN A 718 30.96 30.18 -48.95
CA ASN A 718 31.49 30.15 -50.31
C ASN A 718 30.44 30.33 -51.43
N SER A 719 29.16 30.21 -51.10
CA SER A 719 28.04 30.36 -52.03
C SER A 719 27.31 31.69 -51.87
N LEU A 720 27.74 32.55 -50.93
CA LEU A 720 27.16 33.86 -50.72
C LEU A 720 27.75 34.90 -51.68
N HIS A 721 26.92 35.82 -52.14
CA HIS A 721 27.39 37.00 -52.86
C HIS A 721 28.29 37.86 -51.96
N PRO A 722 29.36 38.49 -52.47
CA PRO A 722 30.25 39.37 -51.69
C PRO A 722 29.52 40.40 -50.81
N ASP A 723 28.47 41.04 -51.32
CA ASP A 723 27.67 42.01 -50.56
C ASP A 723 26.92 41.39 -49.36
N ALA A 724 26.45 40.15 -49.49
CA ALA A 724 25.81 39.42 -48.40
C ALA A 724 26.85 38.98 -47.36
N LEU A 725 27.99 38.48 -47.84
CA LEU A 725 29.12 38.06 -47.01
C LEU A 725 29.68 39.24 -46.20
N ASN A 726 29.82 40.43 -46.81
CA ASN A 726 30.31 41.65 -46.16
C ASN A 726 29.39 42.21 -45.07
N LYS A 727 28.15 41.71 -44.91
CA LYS A 727 27.24 42.10 -43.81
C LYS A 727 27.56 41.41 -42.48
N PHE A 728 28.30 40.29 -42.49
CA PHE A 728 28.55 39.49 -41.27
C PHE A 728 29.72 40.02 -40.43
N TYR A 729 30.86 40.31 -41.07
CA TYR A 729 32.07 40.66 -40.34
C TYR A 729 31.97 41.95 -39.48
N PRO A 730 31.24 43.03 -39.86
CA PRO A 730 31.17 44.22 -39.03
C PRO A 730 30.46 43.95 -37.71
N GLU A 731 29.43 43.11 -37.72
CA GLU A 731 28.69 42.73 -36.51
C GLU A 731 29.52 41.77 -35.63
N LEU A 732 30.31 40.88 -36.22
CA LEU A 732 31.25 40.02 -35.49
C LEU A 732 32.38 40.83 -34.84
N LEU A 733 32.88 41.89 -35.50
CA LEU A 733 33.90 42.78 -34.94
C LEU A 733 33.42 43.45 -33.65
N LYS A 734 32.15 43.87 -33.59
CA LYS A 734 31.55 44.43 -32.35
C LYS A 734 31.55 43.43 -31.18
N ARG A 735 31.77 42.13 -31.42
CA ARG A 735 31.86 41.09 -30.37
C ARG A 735 33.28 40.86 -29.88
N LEU A 736 34.27 41.51 -30.46
CA LEU A 736 35.63 41.50 -29.93
C LEU A 736 35.77 42.40 -28.69
N ASP A 737 34.83 43.33 -28.46
CA ASP A 737 34.73 44.13 -27.23
C ASP A 737 33.86 43.45 -26.14
N ASP A 738 33.43 42.21 -26.34
CA ASP A 738 32.60 41.50 -25.36
C ASP A 738 33.35 41.26 -24.05
N SER A 739 32.64 41.27 -22.92
CA SER A 739 33.24 40.96 -21.62
C SER A 739 33.65 39.50 -21.46
N SER A 740 33.09 38.60 -22.28
CA SER A 740 33.39 37.17 -22.26
C SER A 740 34.46 36.78 -23.27
N GLU A 741 35.56 36.20 -22.78
CA GLU A 741 36.61 35.58 -23.61
C GLU A 741 36.01 34.54 -24.60
N GLU A 742 35.06 33.73 -24.15
CA GLU A 742 34.44 32.69 -25.00
C GLU A 742 33.68 33.30 -26.20
N VAL A 743 32.95 34.40 -25.98
CA VAL A 743 32.22 35.10 -27.05
C VAL A 743 33.21 35.71 -28.03
N ARG A 744 34.26 36.38 -27.53
CA ARG A 744 35.36 36.91 -28.36
C ARG A 744 36.01 35.81 -29.19
N GLY A 745 36.33 34.69 -28.56
CA GLY A 745 36.98 33.55 -29.20
C GLY A 745 36.15 32.91 -30.32
N VAL A 746 34.83 32.81 -30.17
CA VAL A 746 33.92 32.32 -31.22
C VAL A 746 33.69 33.37 -32.32
N ALA A 747 33.60 34.65 -31.97
CA ALA A 747 33.50 35.73 -32.96
C ALA A 747 34.73 35.74 -33.88
N LEU A 748 35.93 35.60 -33.30
CA LEU A 748 37.18 35.40 -34.04
C LEU A 748 37.13 34.17 -34.93
N GLN A 749 36.63 33.04 -34.44
CA GLN A 749 36.47 31.85 -35.28
C GLN A 749 35.53 32.11 -36.47
N ALA A 750 34.42 32.82 -36.27
CA ALA A 750 33.48 33.19 -37.32
C ALA A 750 34.12 34.15 -38.34
N ILE A 751 34.92 35.13 -37.90
CA ILE A 751 35.73 36.00 -38.76
C ILE A 751 36.75 35.19 -39.57
N GLY A 752 37.37 34.18 -38.95
CA GLY A 752 38.27 33.25 -39.64
C GLY A 752 37.56 32.46 -40.75
N HIS A 753 36.33 31.99 -40.50
CA HIS A 753 35.51 31.37 -41.55
C HIS A 753 35.12 32.37 -42.64
N TRP A 754 34.74 33.59 -42.27
CA TRP A 754 34.46 34.67 -43.22
C TRP A 754 35.64 34.92 -44.16
N LEU A 755 36.87 35.08 -43.64
CA LEU A 755 38.09 35.23 -44.44
C LEU A 755 38.35 34.03 -45.35
N SER A 756 38.09 32.82 -44.86
CA SER A 756 38.31 31.59 -45.63
C SER A 756 37.30 31.42 -46.77
N ASN A 757 36.20 32.19 -46.76
CA ASN A 757 35.15 32.17 -47.78
C ASN A 757 35.29 33.27 -48.83
N LEU A 758 36.37 34.06 -48.79
CA LEU A 758 36.66 35.04 -49.84
C LEU A 758 37.14 34.29 -51.10
N THR A 759 36.18 33.97 -51.98
CA THR A 759 36.42 33.23 -53.22
C THR A 759 37.03 34.13 -54.31
N LYS A 760 37.33 33.58 -55.49
CA LYS A 760 37.86 34.34 -56.64
C LYS A 760 36.93 35.48 -57.11
N ASP A 761 35.65 35.40 -56.79
CA ASP A 761 34.65 36.42 -57.14
C ASP A 761 34.68 37.61 -56.16
N TYR A 762 35.48 37.53 -55.10
CA TYR A 762 35.73 38.62 -54.17
C TYR A 762 36.95 39.42 -54.63
N ASP A 763 36.72 40.58 -55.26
CA ASP A 763 37.80 41.48 -55.69
C ASP A 763 38.42 42.20 -54.47
N PRO A 764 39.68 41.91 -54.09
CA PRO A 764 40.32 42.50 -52.92
C PRO A 764 40.55 44.02 -53.05
N GLU A 765 40.67 44.54 -54.27
CA GLU A 765 40.91 45.96 -54.54
C GLU A 765 39.60 46.76 -54.44
N LEU A 766 38.51 46.24 -55.01
CA LEU A 766 37.18 46.85 -54.88
C LEU A 766 36.66 46.78 -53.43
N CYS A 767 37.00 45.71 -52.70
CA CYS A 767 36.61 45.51 -51.29
C CYS A 767 37.68 45.96 -50.28
N ALA A 768 38.73 46.67 -50.72
CA ALA A 768 39.81 47.13 -49.86
C ALA A 768 39.34 47.91 -48.61
N PRO A 769 38.27 48.76 -48.65
CA PRO A 769 37.77 49.41 -47.44
C PRO A 769 37.25 48.44 -46.37
N HIS A 770 36.63 47.32 -46.79
CA HIS A 770 36.14 46.29 -45.87
C HIS A 770 37.31 45.55 -45.18
N LEU A 771 38.32 45.17 -45.97
CA LEU A 771 39.53 44.52 -45.47
C LEU A 771 40.36 45.45 -44.58
N GLN A 772 40.48 46.72 -44.95
CA GLN A 772 41.17 47.72 -44.16
C GLN A 772 40.51 47.89 -42.79
N LEU A 773 39.18 48.04 -42.75
CA LEU A 773 38.43 48.12 -41.49
C LEU A 773 38.66 46.86 -40.63
N LEU A 774 38.56 45.67 -41.24
CA LEU A 774 38.78 44.41 -40.55
C LEU A 774 40.18 44.33 -39.92
N PHE A 775 41.23 44.62 -40.70
CA PHE A 775 42.60 44.57 -40.22
C PHE A 775 42.85 45.61 -39.12
N GLN A 776 42.38 46.84 -39.29
CA GLN A 776 42.53 47.87 -38.27
C GLN A 776 41.89 47.45 -36.94
N GLN A 777 40.68 46.90 -36.97
CA GLN A 777 40.01 46.45 -35.74
C GLN A 777 40.70 45.23 -35.13
N LEU A 778 41.05 44.20 -35.91
CA LEU A 778 41.76 43.01 -35.40
C LEU A 778 43.10 43.38 -34.78
N LEU A 779 43.85 44.31 -35.37
CA LEU A 779 45.13 44.76 -34.82
C LEU A 779 44.98 45.40 -33.43
N LEU A 780 43.86 46.06 -33.11
CA LEU A 780 43.61 46.56 -31.74
C LEU A 780 43.51 45.43 -30.72
N HIS A 781 42.99 44.26 -31.13
CA HIS A 781 42.83 43.10 -30.25
C HIS A 781 44.09 42.22 -30.17
N LEU A 782 45.22 42.60 -30.78
CA LEU A 782 46.52 42.04 -30.40
C LEU A 782 46.93 42.44 -28.97
N ASP A 783 46.32 43.50 -28.44
CA ASP A 783 46.49 43.98 -27.06
C ASP A 783 45.36 43.51 -26.11
N ASP A 784 44.54 42.53 -26.52
CA ASP A 784 43.47 41.96 -25.70
C ASP A 784 44.00 41.48 -24.33
N PRO A 785 43.25 41.65 -23.23
CA PRO A 785 43.69 41.17 -21.91
C PRO A 785 43.94 39.66 -21.83
N ASP A 786 43.30 38.85 -22.68
CA ASP A 786 43.44 37.39 -22.67
C ASP A 786 44.40 36.89 -23.75
N ALA A 787 45.47 36.20 -23.34
CA ALA A 787 46.49 35.68 -24.27
C ALA A 787 45.92 34.72 -25.34
N SER A 788 44.92 33.91 -24.97
CA SER A 788 44.19 33.02 -25.88
C SER A 788 43.51 33.77 -27.02
N VAL A 789 42.98 34.97 -26.75
CA VAL A 789 42.36 35.83 -27.76
C VAL A 789 43.43 36.46 -28.64
N GLN A 790 44.52 36.97 -28.05
CA GLN A 790 45.66 37.53 -28.79
C GLN A 790 46.24 36.53 -29.81
N ASP A 791 46.46 35.28 -29.38
CA ASP A 791 46.95 34.20 -30.25
C ASP A 791 45.98 33.93 -31.42
N ARG A 792 44.67 33.88 -31.15
CA ARG A 792 43.65 33.69 -32.20
C ARG A 792 43.61 34.85 -33.18
N VAL A 793 43.71 36.09 -32.69
CA VAL A 793 43.77 37.30 -33.53
C VAL A 793 44.97 37.24 -34.46
N LEU A 794 46.15 36.89 -33.94
CA LEU A 794 47.36 36.73 -34.74
C LEU A 794 47.16 35.71 -35.86
N GLU A 795 46.62 34.53 -35.54
CA GLU A 795 46.37 33.48 -36.54
C GLU A 795 45.35 33.91 -37.61
N ILE A 796 44.34 34.71 -37.24
CA ILE A 796 43.37 35.26 -38.20
C ILE A 796 44.02 36.32 -39.09
N LEU A 797 44.86 37.19 -38.54
CA LEU A 797 45.62 38.18 -39.31
C LEU A 797 46.62 37.50 -40.27
N LYS A 798 47.28 36.42 -39.85
CA LYS A 798 48.09 35.59 -40.75
C LYS A 798 47.27 35.04 -41.91
N LYS A 799 46.05 34.53 -41.67
CA LYS A 799 45.15 34.13 -42.77
C LYS A 799 44.76 35.31 -43.65
N GLY A 800 44.46 36.46 -43.06
CA GLY A 800 44.14 37.70 -43.79
C GLY A 800 45.28 38.19 -44.68
N SER A 801 46.54 37.92 -44.30
CA SER A 801 47.72 38.26 -45.12
C SER A 801 47.77 37.56 -46.47
N LEU A 802 47.08 36.42 -46.62
CA LEU A 802 46.95 35.71 -47.89
C LEU A 802 45.97 36.40 -48.85
N VAL A 803 45.06 37.23 -48.33
CA VAL A 803 44.00 37.88 -49.12
C VAL A 803 44.49 39.23 -49.66
N HIS A 804 45.15 40.04 -48.84
CA HIS A 804 45.70 41.33 -49.27
C HIS A 804 46.97 41.70 -48.47
N PRO A 805 48.14 41.12 -48.81
CA PRO A 805 49.37 41.22 -48.02
C PRO A 805 49.89 42.67 -47.92
N ALA A 806 49.84 43.42 -49.01
CA ALA A 806 50.33 44.81 -49.05
C ALA A 806 49.53 45.74 -48.13
N LEU A 807 48.19 45.62 -48.14
CA LEU A 807 47.31 46.40 -47.27
C LEU A 807 47.56 46.06 -45.80
N LEU A 808 47.57 44.77 -45.45
CA LEU A 808 47.81 44.36 -44.06
C LEU A 808 49.18 44.82 -43.56
N LYS A 809 50.24 44.69 -44.36
CA LYS A 809 51.59 45.15 -44.00
C LYS A 809 51.58 46.64 -43.63
N ARG A 810 50.94 47.48 -44.46
CA ARG A 810 50.82 48.93 -44.23
C ARG A 810 50.09 49.22 -42.92
N GLU A 811 48.97 48.54 -42.66
CA GLU A 811 48.19 48.75 -41.43
C GLU A 811 48.96 48.28 -40.18
N VAL A 812 49.71 47.17 -40.25
CA VAL A 812 50.55 46.67 -39.14
C VAL A 812 51.68 47.65 -38.82
N GLU A 813 52.40 48.14 -39.83
CA GLU A 813 53.45 49.15 -39.66
C GLU A 813 52.93 50.43 -39.01
N ALA A 814 51.70 50.85 -39.35
CA ALA A 814 51.07 52.06 -38.82
C ALA A 814 50.67 51.99 -37.33
N VAL A 815 50.53 50.78 -36.76
CA VAL A 815 50.10 50.56 -35.37
C VAL A 815 51.16 49.89 -34.50
N ARG A 816 52.22 49.31 -35.08
CA ARG A 816 53.27 48.57 -34.36
C ARG A 816 53.77 49.28 -33.10
N ASP A 817 54.13 50.55 -33.21
CA ASP A 817 54.71 51.32 -32.11
C ASP A 817 53.65 51.89 -31.14
N LYS A 818 52.36 51.65 -31.41
CA LYS A 818 51.21 52.06 -30.58
C LYS A 818 50.66 50.91 -29.72
N GLN A 819 51.06 49.66 -29.99
CA GLN A 819 50.65 48.48 -29.23
C GLN A 819 51.36 48.42 -27.86
N ARG A 820 50.78 47.75 -26.87
CA ARG A 820 51.40 47.51 -25.55
C ARG A 820 52.68 46.70 -25.68
N SER A 821 52.74 45.79 -26.65
CA SER A 821 53.94 45.02 -27.01
C SER A 821 54.05 44.87 -28.53
N PRO A 822 55.21 45.16 -29.14
CA PRO A 822 55.40 44.98 -30.58
C PRO A 822 55.53 43.51 -31.01
N HIS A 823 55.60 42.58 -30.04
CA HIS A 823 55.93 41.17 -30.29
C HIS A 823 55.04 40.50 -31.34
N TYR A 824 53.71 40.61 -31.22
CA TYR A 824 52.79 40.00 -32.19
C TYR A 824 52.81 40.70 -33.55
N CYS A 825 52.99 42.02 -33.59
CA CYS A 825 53.17 42.75 -34.85
C CYS A 825 54.47 42.33 -35.57
N ASP A 826 55.57 42.16 -34.84
CA ASP A 826 56.84 41.70 -35.39
C ASP A 826 56.72 40.28 -35.97
N GLN A 827 56.06 39.38 -35.24
CA GLN A 827 55.76 38.03 -35.74
C GLN A 827 54.90 38.07 -37.02
N LEU A 828 53.88 38.95 -37.07
CA LEU A 828 53.01 39.08 -38.23
C LEU A 828 53.75 39.67 -39.45
N LEU A 829 54.58 40.70 -39.25
CA LEU A 829 55.42 41.27 -40.32
C LEU A 829 56.44 40.25 -40.86
N GLN A 830 57.02 39.44 -39.98
CA GLN A 830 57.90 38.35 -40.37
C GLN A 830 57.16 37.30 -41.23
N HIS A 831 55.94 36.92 -40.82
CA HIS A 831 55.09 36.02 -41.59
C HIS A 831 54.74 36.58 -42.98
N ILE A 832 54.28 37.84 -43.06
CA ILE A 832 53.93 38.49 -44.33
C ILE A 832 55.14 38.55 -45.27
N SER A 833 56.33 38.84 -44.73
CA SER A 833 57.57 38.89 -45.50
C SER A 833 58.04 37.51 -46.01
N SER A 834 57.53 36.42 -45.42
CA SER A 834 57.82 35.04 -45.84
C SER A 834 56.84 34.48 -46.88
N LEU A 835 55.77 35.19 -47.20
CA LEU A 835 54.82 34.77 -48.23
C LEU A 835 55.46 34.88 -49.62
N PRO A 836 55.20 33.93 -50.54
CA PRO A 836 55.70 34.03 -51.90
C PRO A 836 55.13 35.29 -52.56
N ALA A 837 56.00 36.14 -53.11
CA ALA A 837 55.56 37.28 -53.92
C ALA A 837 54.81 36.75 -55.14
N GLU A 838 53.52 37.07 -55.28
CA GLU A 838 52.81 36.83 -56.52
C GLU A 838 53.53 37.59 -57.64
N THR A 839 54.15 36.83 -58.54
CA THR A 839 54.67 37.33 -59.81
C THR A 839 53.51 37.94 -60.59
N THR A 840 53.53 39.26 -60.70
CA THR A 840 52.80 40.03 -61.72
C THR A 840 53.00 39.37 -63.08
N ALA A 841 51.97 38.72 -63.60
CA ALA A 841 51.94 38.29 -64.99
C ALA A 841 51.66 39.52 -65.87
N ASP A 842 52.50 39.66 -66.90
CA ASP A 842 52.57 40.77 -67.85
C ASP A 842 51.22 41.16 -68.47
N CYS A 843 50.94 42.47 -68.48
CA CYS A 843 50.11 43.09 -69.51
C CYS A 843 50.89 43.11 -70.83
N PRO A 844 50.30 42.74 -71.98
CA PRO A 844 50.63 43.35 -73.25
C PRO A 844 49.61 44.44 -73.58
N GLU A 845 50.17 45.60 -73.94
CA GLU A 845 49.64 46.88 -74.47
C GLU A 845 48.15 47.02 -74.81
#